data_AF-A0A836KFU2-F1
#
_entry.id   AF-A0A836KFU2-F1
#
_cell.length_a   1.000
_cell.length_b   1.000
_cell.length_c   1.000
_cell.angle_alpha   90.00
_cell.angle_beta   90.00
_cell.angle_gamma   90.00
#
_symmetry.space_group_name_H-M   'P 1'
#
loop_
_entity.id
_entity.type
_entity.pdbx_description
1 polymer ?
#
loop_
_entity_poly.entity_id
_entity_poly.type
_entity_poly.pdbx_seq_one_letter_code
_entity_poly.pdbx_strand_id
1 'polypeptide(L)'
;MPVRVLCLHGAQQTREIFQNQLSRFQDDLTHIAELVFLEAPHVLPLITAQDDMPTRSWCSADGKEDYSAGDALVATTMQPAGPGTDLAFTIMLGFSQGALMIYRYLWLHATDAAVAAQLRGVIVAGAQDPRRMLPGNEASELFHTTHGATSSAGETVVFGSMPFLHVIGKKDTVVAPEESAAFARVCSSASRVLFHEHAHSIPALKEVRLAVREVCQAASMSAVKMAEVLEARAEELEMVSSMYGEDCVLALANETLVRVPLFADAESILASSSASAAASLVAPAMHALERIKVCFRVPWSYPSTLPMVEMADGPTWHSVKYERWAADVVARTSAFLSDGLAVGTAMLLAAYLYAAGLAQEELDVLIDVFTEEAGGGGGAHGGHDSGAAVPKATDPWAGEDEHLREMYIAEADAKAAELLLAESKLSSDGGRPSANGGEGDDGETCSMTAESEAPAAAGSGGGSCTLTIGLIGKPSAGKSTFFNAVTNPTNESDAARVAAFPFTTIEPNIGAGLAPLYCPCATLRAAAGSAAPPSAVLSSGLTDDLCDATYGHTCALGSCRFRRHPVKVKDVAGLVQGAYRGKGRGNQFLNDLCDADVLVHVVDGAAATEADGTACAPGQGSVMEDIAWVRSEVHSWIYDNLRAKWAGLVRQPRKLRVMFSGYGSISTFVDRVLRRVGIANEVALKAILPTWGPRELHAFVALYIRLRFPMVVALNKADLPTAADLATALRHAYPHEVLVPMTARTEWLALQLSRRGYVDYTPGAASLGVEVGCGEVAPLGKNVRQELHDVVSFFRSTAASQEPLPSSSLLCTTGVQDVLAAAMAACEVVLVYPVRAFHPVTSLAHCLTFKLGSSAERVFDSLVHLKLLEGKLVRFEMIDLAPVQQQQLQELLASMPTISSNGGAMVMVARQQQRAATLPTSVRTLRKTEVINSSVVVARILSNKRQLA
;
A
#
# COMPACT_ATOMS: atom_id res chain seq x y z
N MET A 1 3.66 -32.32 6.75
CA MET A 1 4.57 -33.47 6.50
C MET A 1 5.03 -33.40 5.05
N PRO A 2 6.26 -33.81 4.72
CA PRO A 2 6.73 -33.82 3.34
C PRO A 2 5.82 -34.68 2.46
N VAL A 3 5.60 -34.24 1.22
CA VAL A 3 4.80 -34.96 0.22
C VAL A 3 5.50 -36.27 -0.09
N ARG A 4 4.79 -37.40 -0.05
CA ARG A 4 5.40 -38.70 -0.39
C ARG A 4 5.19 -39.00 -1.86
N VAL A 5 6.28 -39.28 -2.57
CA VAL A 5 6.31 -39.54 -4.02
C VAL A 5 6.71 -41.00 -4.24
N LEU A 6 5.84 -41.78 -4.88
CA LEU A 6 6.15 -43.15 -5.27
C LEU A 6 6.84 -43.17 -6.65
N CYS A 7 8.09 -43.62 -6.70
CA CYS A 7 8.92 -43.66 -7.90
C CYS A 7 8.95 -45.07 -8.52
N LEU A 8 8.50 -45.18 -9.77
CA LEU A 8 8.48 -46.41 -10.56
C LEU A 8 9.49 -46.31 -11.72
N HIS A 9 10.50 -47.19 -11.71
CA HIS A 9 11.57 -47.20 -12.70
C HIS A 9 11.14 -47.80 -14.05
N GLY A 10 11.94 -47.59 -15.09
CA GLY A 10 11.72 -48.16 -16.42
C GLY A 10 12.11 -49.64 -16.52
N ALA A 11 11.86 -50.25 -17.68
CA ALA A 11 12.33 -51.61 -17.97
C ALA A 11 13.86 -51.68 -17.97
N GLN A 12 14.42 -52.84 -17.65
CA GLN A 12 15.87 -53.09 -17.61
C GLN A 12 16.63 -52.15 -16.63
N GLN A 13 15.95 -51.72 -15.56
CA GLN A 13 16.55 -50.93 -14.48
C GLN A 13 16.29 -51.61 -13.14
N THR A 14 17.07 -51.22 -12.13
CA THR A 14 16.82 -51.55 -10.72
C THR A 14 16.45 -50.28 -9.95
N ARG A 15 15.90 -50.43 -8.74
CA ARG A 15 15.60 -49.29 -7.87
C ARG A 15 16.82 -48.40 -7.64
N GLU A 16 18.00 -49.00 -7.51
CA GLU A 16 19.26 -48.30 -7.19
C GLU A 16 19.75 -47.47 -8.37
N ILE A 17 19.64 -48.01 -9.59
CA ILE A 17 19.99 -47.28 -10.82
C ILE A 17 19.06 -46.07 -10.96
N PHE A 18 17.76 -46.26 -10.77
CA PHE A 18 16.78 -45.19 -10.91
C PHE A 18 16.92 -44.13 -9.82
N GLN A 19 17.21 -44.54 -8.58
CA GLN A 19 17.54 -43.64 -7.49
C GLN A 19 18.77 -42.78 -7.81
N ASN A 20 19.84 -43.38 -8.33
CA ASN A 20 21.03 -42.64 -8.72
C ASN A 20 20.76 -41.64 -9.86
N GLN A 21 19.92 -42.01 -10.85
CA GLN A 21 19.50 -41.10 -11.92
C GLN A 21 18.73 -39.88 -11.37
N LEU A 22 17.95 -40.06 -10.32
CA LEU A 22 17.17 -39.01 -9.67
C LEU A 22 17.86 -38.36 -8.46
N SER A 23 19.14 -38.65 -8.19
CA SER A 23 19.89 -38.11 -7.04
C SER A 23 19.81 -36.58 -6.93
N ARG A 24 20.01 -35.85 -8.05
CA ARG A 24 19.86 -34.39 -8.08
C ARG A 24 18.44 -33.90 -7.78
N PHE A 25 17.42 -34.69 -8.12
CA PHE A 25 16.03 -34.38 -7.75
C PHE A 25 15.80 -34.64 -6.26
N GLN A 26 16.41 -35.69 -5.69
CA GLN A 26 16.38 -35.93 -4.23
C GLN A 26 16.96 -34.75 -3.47
N ASP A 27 18.13 -34.26 -3.89
CA ASP A 27 18.79 -33.11 -3.27
C ASP A 27 17.88 -31.86 -3.27
N ASP A 28 17.30 -31.52 -4.42
CA ASP A 28 16.44 -30.34 -4.59
C ASP A 28 15.11 -30.42 -3.80
N LEU A 29 14.62 -31.64 -3.57
CA LEU A 29 13.33 -31.94 -2.95
C LEU A 29 13.41 -32.29 -1.47
N THR A 30 14.61 -32.37 -0.88
CA THR A 30 14.85 -32.81 0.51
C THR A 30 13.90 -32.22 1.56
N HIS A 31 13.47 -30.96 1.39
CA HIS A 31 12.57 -30.26 2.33
C HIS A 31 11.09 -30.24 1.90
N ILE A 32 10.77 -30.76 0.72
CA ILE A 32 9.45 -30.65 0.08
C ILE A 32 8.81 -32.03 -0.04
N ALA A 33 9.56 -33.03 -0.51
CA ALA A 33 9.04 -34.35 -0.82
C ALA A 33 10.03 -35.48 -0.47
N GLU A 34 9.47 -36.61 -0.03
CA GLU A 34 10.18 -37.87 0.17
C GLU A 34 9.97 -38.77 -1.06
N LEU A 35 11.05 -39.09 -1.78
CA LEU A 35 11.02 -39.98 -2.95
C LEU A 35 11.26 -41.42 -2.49
N VAL A 36 10.27 -42.30 -2.71
CA VAL A 36 10.33 -43.71 -2.34
C VAL A 36 10.36 -44.55 -3.62
N PHE A 37 11.41 -45.35 -3.79
CA PHE A 37 11.67 -46.12 -5.01
C PHE A 37 11.18 -47.55 -4.86
N LEU A 38 10.28 -47.96 -5.76
CA LEU A 38 9.73 -49.31 -5.77
C LEU A 38 10.51 -50.18 -6.77
N GLU A 39 10.80 -51.42 -6.37
CA GLU A 39 11.51 -52.39 -7.19
C GLU A 39 10.53 -53.25 -7.98
N ALA A 40 10.70 -53.36 -9.30
CA ALA A 40 9.82 -54.17 -10.13
C ALA A 40 9.95 -55.69 -9.81
N PRO A 41 8.85 -56.47 -9.91
CA PRO A 41 8.79 -57.83 -9.38
C PRO A 41 9.58 -58.86 -10.20
N HIS A 42 9.73 -58.66 -11.51
CA HIS A 42 10.36 -59.65 -12.39
C HIS A 42 11.83 -59.34 -12.62
N VAL A 43 12.69 -60.35 -12.40
CA VAL A 43 14.12 -60.28 -12.69
C VAL A 43 14.34 -60.71 -14.15
N LEU A 44 15.01 -59.86 -14.93
CA LEU A 44 15.37 -60.14 -16.31
C LEU A 44 16.71 -60.89 -16.38
N PRO A 45 16.90 -61.76 -17.39
CA PRO A 45 18.19 -62.37 -17.66
C PRO A 45 19.24 -61.30 -18.01
N LEU A 46 20.50 -61.57 -17.66
CA LEU A 46 21.63 -60.67 -17.95
C LEU A 46 21.74 -60.42 -19.45
N ILE A 47 21.87 -59.14 -19.82
CA ILE A 47 21.90 -58.70 -21.23
C ILE A 47 23.26 -59.03 -21.86
N THR A 48 24.34 -58.90 -21.09
CA THR A 48 25.70 -59.32 -21.49
C THR A 48 26.36 -60.19 -20.41
N ALA A 49 27.29 -61.05 -20.81
CA ALA A 49 28.05 -61.91 -19.87
C ALA A 49 29.00 -61.13 -18.93
N GLN A 50 29.06 -59.80 -19.06
CA GLN A 50 29.91 -58.88 -18.30
C GLN A 50 29.11 -58.01 -17.30
N ASP A 51 27.78 -58.14 -17.28
CA ASP A 51 26.94 -57.41 -16.33
C ASP A 51 26.91 -58.14 -14.98
N ASP A 52 27.34 -57.47 -13.92
CA ASP A 52 27.42 -58.04 -12.56
C ASP A 52 26.05 -58.03 -11.81
N MET A 53 25.04 -57.32 -12.32
CA MET A 53 23.75 -57.13 -11.66
C MET A 53 22.55 -57.39 -12.58
N PRO A 54 21.58 -58.25 -12.18
CA PRO A 54 20.39 -58.49 -12.97
C PRO A 54 19.44 -57.29 -12.93
N THR A 55 18.88 -56.93 -14.08
CA THR A 55 17.91 -55.82 -14.22
C THR A 55 16.48 -56.32 -14.02
N ARG A 56 15.50 -55.43 -13.91
CA ARG A 56 14.10 -55.80 -13.60
C ARG A 56 13.08 -55.18 -14.55
N SER A 57 11.88 -55.78 -14.55
CA SER A 57 10.73 -55.40 -15.39
C SER A 57 9.42 -55.51 -14.60
N TRP A 58 8.45 -54.67 -14.96
CA TRP A 58 7.09 -54.68 -14.41
C TRP A 58 6.19 -55.75 -15.05
N CYS A 59 6.56 -56.29 -16.21
CA CYS A 59 5.89 -57.43 -16.83
C CYS A 59 6.79 -58.67 -16.90
N SER A 60 6.17 -59.85 -16.98
CA SER A 60 6.88 -61.12 -17.16
C SER A 60 7.67 -61.17 -18.48
N ALA A 61 8.83 -61.83 -18.45
CA ALA A 61 9.69 -62.04 -19.61
C ALA A 61 9.17 -63.11 -20.59
N ASP A 62 8.08 -63.81 -20.26
CA ASP A 62 7.54 -64.96 -21.03
C ASP A 62 6.77 -64.58 -22.31
N GLY A 63 6.96 -63.36 -22.83
CA GLY A 63 6.37 -62.90 -24.10
C GLY A 63 4.86 -62.63 -24.07
N LYS A 64 4.23 -62.57 -22.88
CA LYS A 64 2.79 -62.34 -22.70
C LYS A 64 2.38 -60.97 -22.14
N GLU A 65 3.32 -60.03 -21.95
CA GLU A 65 3.05 -58.70 -21.37
C GLU A 65 2.12 -58.73 -20.13
N ASP A 66 2.32 -59.73 -19.26
CA ASP A 66 1.53 -59.86 -18.04
C ASP A 66 2.08 -58.93 -16.95
N TYR A 67 1.26 -57.96 -16.55
CA TYR A 67 1.55 -56.93 -15.53
C TYR A 67 0.88 -57.19 -14.19
N SER A 68 0.16 -58.30 -14.04
CA SER A 68 -0.66 -58.60 -12.85
C SER A 68 0.13 -58.56 -11.54
N ALA A 69 1.37 -59.06 -11.54
CA ALA A 69 2.26 -59.01 -10.39
C ALA A 69 2.70 -57.57 -10.05
N GLY A 70 2.91 -56.74 -11.08
CA GLY A 70 3.19 -55.31 -10.95
C GLY A 70 2.01 -54.53 -10.38
N ASP A 71 0.80 -54.76 -10.92
CA ASP A 71 -0.43 -54.12 -10.46
C ASP A 71 -0.69 -54.43 -8.97
N ALA A 72 -0.57 -55.70 -8.57
CA ALA A 72 -0.74 -56.12 -7.18
C ALA A 72 0.30 -55.48 -6.24
N LEU A 73 1.55 -55.34 -6.70
CA LEU A 73 2.62 -54.73 -5.92
C LEU A 73 2.38 -53.22 -5.73
N VAL A 74 2.01 -52.51 -6.79
CA VAL A 74 1.70 -51.07 -6.71
C VAL A 74 0.47 -50.84 -5.83
N ALA A 75 -0.59 -51.61 -6.00
CA ALA A 75 -1.81 -51.52 -5.19
C ALA A 75 -1.53 -51.77 -3.70
N THR A 76 -0.75 -52.79 -3.37
CA THR A 76 -0.37 -53.09 -1.97
C THR A 76 0.49 -51.96 -1.38
N THR A 77 1.41 -51.41 -2.16
CA THR A 77 2.30 -50.33 -1.73
C THR A 77 1.53 -49.02 -1.49
N MET A 78 0.49 -48.78 -2.28
CA MET A 78 -0.35 -47.60 -2.14
C MET A 78 -1.23 -47.64 -0.88
N GLN A 79 -1.51 -48.81 -0.28
CA GLN A 79 -2.32 -48.92 0.94
C GLN A 79 -1.67 -48.28 2.18
N PRO A 80 -2.48 -47.69 3.09
CA PRO A 80 -1.98 -47.05 4.31
C PRO A 80 -1.43 -48.07 5.32
N ALA A 81 -0.41 -47.67 6.09
CA ALA A 81 0.24 -48.54 7.08
C ALA A 81 -0.53 -48.74 8.42
N GLY A 82 -1.75 -48.21 8.57
CA GLY A 82 -2.53 -48.35 9.81
C GLY A 82 -3.94 -47.71 9.79
N PRO A 83 -4.77 -47.94 10.83
CA PRO A 83 -6.14 -47.43 10.90
C PRO A 83 -6.18 -45.92 11.15
N GLY A 84 -6.81 -45.16 10.24
CA GLY A 84 -7.02 -43.72 10.35
C GLY A 84 -6.25 -42.86 9.35
N THR A 85 -5.57 -43.46 8.37
CA THR A 85 -4.98 -42.74 7.22
C THR A 85 -5.62 -43.23 5.92
N ASP A 86 -6.15 -42.29 5.14
CA ASP A 86 -6.40 -42.50 3.70
C ASP A 86 -5.03 -42.66 3.01
N LEU A 87 -4.93 -43.50 1.97
CA LEU A 87 -3.71 -44.18 1.46
C LEU A 87 -2.33 -43.43 1.42
N ALA A 88 -1.24 -44.18 1.17
CA ALA A 88 0.12 -43.82 1.64
C ALA A 88 0.92 -42.75 0.85
N PHE A 89 0.58 -42.43 -0.40
CA PHE A 89 1.38 -41.59 -1.31
C PHE A 89 0.54 -40.55 -2.05
N THR A 90 1.02 -39.30 -2.09
CA THR A 90 0.29 -38.15 -2.67
C THR A 90 0.65 -37.84 -4.11
N ILE A 91 1.81 -38.33 -4.59
CA ILE A 91 2.28 -38.18 -5.98
C ILE A 91 2.86 -39.52 -6.47
N MET A 92 2.69 -39.82 -7.75
CA MET A 92 3.42 -40.89 -8.44
C MET A 92 4.36 -40.32 -9.50
N LEU A 93 5.58 -40.86 -9.58
CA LEU A 93 6.59 -40.54 -10.60
C LEU A 93 6.98 -41.81 -11.36
N GLY A 94 6.81 -41.84 -12.67
CA GLY A 94 7.08 -43.02 -13.49
C GLY A 94 7.95 -42.72 -14.70
N PHE A 95 8.92 -43.58 -14.97
CA PHE A 95 9.72 -43.55 -16.20
C PHE A 95 9.41 -44.75 -17.09
N SER A 96 9.17 -44.54 -18.38
CA SER A 96 9.00 -45.60 -19.37
C SER A 96 7.93 -46.63 -18.94
N GLN A 97 8.30 -47.90 -18.76
CA GLN A 97 7.41 -48.95 -18.24
C GLN A 97 6.78 -48.59 -16.87
N GLY A 98 7.48 -47.86 -16.01
CA GLY A 98 6.94 -47.35 -14.75
C GLY A 98 5.84 -46.30 -14.95
N ALA A 99 5.90 -45.48 -16.01
CA ALA A 99 4.81 -44.57 -16.37
C ALA A 99 3.56 -45.33 -16.81
N LEU A 100 3.73 -46.44 -17.54
CA LEU A 100 2.62 -47.33 -17.91
C LEU A 100 1.95 -47.94 -16.67
N MET A 101 2.72 -48.27 -15.62
CA MET A 101 2.16 -48.79 -14.35
C MET A 101 1.31 -47.74 -13.64
N ILE A 102 1.71 -46.46 -13.69
CA ILE A 102 0.89 -45.38 -13.15
C ILE A 102 -0.45 -45.29 -13.87
N TYR A 103 -0.44 -45.29 -15.21
CA TYR A 103 -1.70 -45.24 -15.97
C TYR A 103 -2.59 -46.44 -15.69
N ARG A 104 -2.02 -47.66 -15.59
CA ARG A 104 -2.77 -48.86 -15.23
C ARG A 104 -3.36 -48.78 -13.83
N TYR A 105 -2.60 -48.29 -12.85
CA TYR A 105 -3.09 -48.11 -11.49
C TYR A 105 -4.25 -47.10 -11.46
N LEU A 106 -4.08 -45.92 -12.07
CA LEU A 106 -5.13 -44.91 -12.16
C LEU A 106 -6.38 -45.43 -12.88
N TRP A 107 -6.19 -46.28 -13.89
CA TRP A 107 -7.29 -46.94 -14.59
C TRP A 107 -8.05 -47.89 -13.68
N LEU A 108 -7.37 -48.87 -13.09
CA LEU A 108 -7.97 -49.91 -12.26
C LEU A 108 -8.71 -49.30 -11.06
N HIS A 109 -8.30 -48.12 -10.62
CA HIS A 109 -8.87 -47.39 -9.49
C HIS A 109 -9.62 -46.11 -9.87
N ALA A 110 -10.00 -45.91 -11.14
CA ALA A 110 -10.64 -44.67 -11.61
C ALA A 110 -11.98 -44.35 -10.92
N THR A 111 -12.68 -45.38 -10.42
CA THR A 111 -13.95 -45.25 -9.68
C THR A 111 -13.76 -45.15 -8.16
N ASP A 112 -12.53 -45.28 -7.67
CA ASP A 112 -12.21 -45.24 -6.24
C ASP A 112 -12.05 -43.78 -5.76
N ALA A 113 -13.05 -43.31 -5.02
CA ALA A 113 -13.06 -41.96 -4.47
C ALA A 113 -11.87 -41.69 -3.51
N ALA A 114 -11.33 -42.71 -2.85
CA ALA A 114 -10.18 -42.55 -1.96
C ALA A 114 -8.90 -42.23 -2.75
N VAL A 115 -8.70 -42.92 -3.89
CA VAL A 115 -7.56 -42.66 -4.79
C VAL A 115 -7.66 -41.27 -5.42
N ALA A 116 -8.86 -40.86 -5.85
CA ALA A 116 -9.10 -39.54 -6.41
C ALA A 116 -8.92 -38.39 -5.39
N ALA A 117 -9.25 -38.61 -4.11
CA ALA A 117 -9.08 -37.61 -3.06
C ALA A 117 -7.62 -37.46 -2.58
N GLN A 118 -6.82 -38.52 -2.70
CA GLN A 118 -5.46 -38.56 -2.18
C GLN A 118 -4.40 -38.17 -3.22
N LEU A 119 -4.50 -38.65 -4.45
CA LEU A 119 -3.51 -38.33 -5.48
C LEU A 119 -3.68 -36.89 -5.93
N ARG A 120 -2.64 -36.10 -5.73
CA ARG A 120 -2.63 -34.66 -6.02
C ARG A 120 -1.71 -34.29 -7.18
N GLY A 121 -1.01 -35.25 -7.77
CA GLY A 121 -0.22 -35.03 -8.98
C GLY A 121 0.45 -36.29 -9.50
N VAL A 122 0.73 -36.29 -10.80
CA VAL A 122 1.38 -37.40 -11.52
C VAL A 122 2.50 -36.84 -12.39
N ILE A 123 3.67 -37.48 -12.32
CA ILE A 123 4.85 -37.12 -13.11
C ILE A 123 5.23 -38.33 -13.95
N VAL A 124 5.31 -38.16 -15.26
CA VAL A 124 5.61 -39.24 -16.19
C VAL A 124 6.63 -38.79 -17.21
N ALA A 125 7.54 -39.69 -17.56
CA ALA A 125 8.56 -39.44 -18.57
C ALA A 125 8.77 -40.64 -19.47
N GLY A 126 9.00 -40.37 -20.77
CA GLY A 126 9.10 -41.44 -21.77
C GLY A 126 7.84 -42.33 -21.80
N ALA A 127 6.67 -41.73 -21.59
CA ALA A 127 5.43 -42.47 -21.37
C ALA A 127 4.80 -42.93 -22.70
N GLN A 128 4.65 -44.24 -22.86
CA GLN A 128 3.92 -44.85 -23.98
C GLN A 128 2.42 -44.63 -23.85
N ASP A 129 1.71 -44.58 -24.98
CA ASP A 129 0.26 -44.51 -24.99
C ASP A 129 -0.33 -45.87 -24.54
N PRO A 130 -1.02 -45.93 -23.38
CA PRO A 130 -1.58 -47.18 -22.87
C PRO A 130 -2.61 -47.80 -23.82
N ARG A 131 -3.24 -47.01 -24.71
CA ARG A 131 -4.20 -47.50 -25.71
C ARG A 131 -3.60 -48.48 -26.72
N ARG A 132 -2.28 -48.47 -26.91
CA ARG A 132 -1.57 -49.35 -27.85
C ARG A 132 -1.03 -50.63 -27.23
N MET A 133 -0.81 -50.63 -25.91
CA MET A 133 -0.13 -51.72 -25.22
C MET A 133 -1.07 -52.63 -24.41
N LEU A 134 -2.32 -52.23 -24.20
CA LEU A 134 -3.28 -53.02 -23.41
C LEU A 134 -4.35 -53.67 -24.31
N PRO A 135 -4.18 -54.93 -24.74
CA PRO A 135 -5.19 -55.63 -25.53
C PRO A 135 -6.34 -56.13 -24.65
N GLY A 136 -7.53 -55.54 -24.80
CA GLY A 136 -8.77 -56.02 -24.19
C GLY A 136 -9.99 -55.17 -24.56
N ASN A 137 -11.10 -55.82 -24.96
CA ASN A 137 -12.32 -55.15 -25.41
C ASN A 137 -12.94 -54.21 -24.35
N GLU A 138 -12.74 -54.49 -23.05
CA GLU A 138 -13.22 -53.60 -21.97
C GLU A 138 -12.41 -52.29 -21.86
N ALA A 139 -11.14 -52.31 -22.29
CA ALA A 139 -10.27 -51.13 -22.26
C ALA A 139 -10.58 -50.15 -23.40
N SER A 140 -11.00 -50.66 -24.57
CA SER A 140 -11.43 -49.84 -25.71
C SER A 140 -12.84 -49.27 -25.51
N GLU A 141 -13.75 -50.01 -24.88
CA GLU A 141 -15.12 -49.53 -24.67
C GLU A 141 -15.20 -48.34 -23.69
N LEU A 142 -14.39 -48.29 -22.62
CA LEU A 142 -14.39 -47.18 -21.67
C LEU A 142 -13.85 -45.85 -22.22
N PHE A 143 -12.88 -45.89 -23.15
CA PHE A 143 -12.44 -44.69 -23.90
C PHE A 143 -13.50 -44.20 -24.89
N HIS A 144 -14.43 -45.06 -25.32
CA HIS A 144 -15.51 -44.73 -26.24
C HIS A 144 -16.85 -44.44 -25.54
N THR A 145 -17.13 -44.97 -24.33
CA THR A 145 -18.41 -44.78 -23.63
C THR A 145 -18.59 -43.42 -22.97
N THR A 146 -17.55 -42.58 -22.92
CA THR A 146 -17.69 -41.14 -22.63
C THR A 146 -18.15 -40.31 -23.85
N HIS A 147 -18.38 -40.92 -25.02
CA HIS A 147 -18.95 -40.25 -26.21
C HIS A 147 -20.49 -40.22 -26.28
N GLY A 148 -21.20 -40.61 -25.22
CA GLY A 148 -22.65 -40.74 -25.23
C GLY A 148 -23.43 -39.66 -24.48
N ALA A 149 -23.46 -38.41 -25.00
CA ALA A 149 -24.63 -37.52 -25.06
C ALA A 149 -24.29 -36.02 -24.92
N THR A 150 -24.73 -35.27 -25.93
CA THR A 150 -24.85 -33.80 -26.07
C THR A 150 -23.61 -33.03 -26.53
N SER A 151 -23.79 -32.47 -27.72
CA SER A 151 -22.91 -31.62 -28.49
C SER A 151 -22.78 -30.20 -27.92
N SER A 152 -21.58 -29.84 -27.49
CA SER A 152 -20.97 -28.50 -27.61
C SER A 152 -19.46 -28.64 -27.36
N ALA A 153 -18.62 -28.06 -28.22
CA ALA A 153 -17.17 -28.26 -28.29
C ALA A 153 -16.43 -28.14 -26.93
N GLY A 154 -16.14 -29.29 -26.30
CA GLY A 154 -15.24 -29.42 -25.15
C GLY A 154 -14.59 -30.81 -25.20
N GLU A 155 -13.26 -30.87 -25.22
CA GLU A 155 -12.51 -32.13 -25.22
C GLU A 155 -12.78 -32.90 -23.91
N THR A 156 -13.26 -34.14 -24.01
CA THR A 156 -13.50 -35.03 -22.87
C THR A 156 -12.18 -35.52 -22.26
N VAL A 157 -11.98 -35.27 -20.97
CA VAL A 157 -10.76 -35.53 -20.21
C VAL A 157 -10.83 -36.87 -19.47
N VAL A 158 -9.76 -37.68 -19.49
CA VAL A 158 -9.74 -39.07 -18.97
C VAL A 158 -9.60 -39.17 -17.44
N PHE A 159 -8.78 -38.32 -16.81
CA PHE A 159 -8.47 -38.37 -15.36
C PHE A 159 -8.94 -37.12 -14.60
N GLY A 160 -9.98 -36.43 -15.09
CA GLY A 160 -10.54 -35.24 -14.43
C GLY A 160 -9.56 -34.06 -14.35
N SER A 161 -9.51 -33.38 -13.20
CA SER A 161 -8.68 -32.17 -12.97
C SER A 161 -7.33 -32.44 -12.30
N MET A 162 -6.89 -33.70 -12.21
CA MET A 162 -5.61 -34.05 -11.57
C MET A 162 -4.43 -33.50 -12.40
N PRO A 163 -3.43 -32.84 -11.81
CA PRO A 163 -2.32 -32.28 -12.58
C PRO A 163 -1.35 -33.38 -13.03
N PHE A 164 -1.02 -33.38 -14.32
CA PHE A 164 -0.04 -34.26 -14.93
C PHE A 164 1.16 -33.46 -15.43
N LEU A 165 2.38 -33.94 -15.19
CA LEU A 165 3.59 -33.43 -15.81
C LEU A 165 4.20 -34.50 -16.71
N HIS A 166 4.16 -34.28 -18.02
CA HIS A 166 4.74 -35.13 -19.04
C HIS A 166 6.10 -34.58 -19.49
N VAL A 167 7.17 -35.32 -19.24
CA VAL A 167 8.53 -34.99 -19.68
C VAL A 167 8.86 -35.82 -20.93
N ILE A 168 9.08 -35.14 -22.06
CA ILE A 168 9.20 -35.77 -23.39
C ILE A 168 10.53 -35.39 -24.04
N GLY A 169 11.29 -36.40 -24.48
CA GLY A 169 12.50 -36.19 -25.27
C GLY A 169 12.18 -35.95 -26.75
N LYS A 170 12.65 -34.84 -27.34
CA LYS A 170 12.46 -34.55 -28.78
C LYS A 170 13.16 -35.55 -29.69
N LYS A 171 14.23 -36.19 -29.19
CA LYS A 171 15.03 -37.19 -29.91
C LYS A 171 14.74 -38.61 -29.43
N ASP A 172 13.59 -38.83 -28.81
CA ASP A 172 13.16 -40.14 -28.35
C ASP A 172 12.82 -41.04 -29.55
N THR A 173 13.54 -42.16 -29.67
CA THR A 173 13.32 -43.18 -30.70
C THR A 173 12.60 -44.41 -30.18
N VAL A 174 12.40 -44.51 -28.86
CA VAL A 174 11.71 -45.61 -28.17
C VAL A 174 10.22 -45.31 -28.09
N VAL A 175 9.86 -44.05 -27.81
CA VAL A 175 8.47 -43.57 -27.79
C VAL A 175 8.38 -42.33 -28.64
N ALA A 176 7.45 -42.31 -29.61
CA ALA A 176 7.30 -41.18 -30.51
C ALA A 176 6.88 -39.91 -29.71
N PRO A 177 7.61 -38.78 -29.81
CA PRO A 177 7.31 -37.59 -29.01
C PRO A 177 5.91 -37.02 -29.27
N GLU A 178 5.46 -37.08 -30.52
CA GLU A 178 4.12 -36.63 -30.94
C GLU A 178 3.02 -37.49 -30.31
N GLU A 179 3.26 -38.78 -30.13
CA GLU A 179 2.34 -39.73 -29.52
C GLU A 179 2.19 -39.46 -28.02
N SER A 180 3.31 -39.35 -27.30
CA SER A 180 3.28 -38.99 -25.88
C SER A 180 2.62 -37.63 -25.64
N ALA A 181 2.86 -36.64 -26.52
CA ALA A 181 2.25 -35.32 -26.44
C ALA A 181 0.75 -35.32 -26.80
N ALA A 182 0.32 -36.18 -27.73
CA ALA A 182 -1.09 -36.37 -28.04
C ALA A 182 -1.84 -37.02 -26.87
N PHE A 183 -1.27 -38.04 -26.24
CA PHE A 183 -1.88 -38.68 -25.08
C PHE A 183 -1.93 -37.75 -23.86
N ALA A 184 -0.88 -36.97 -23.62
CA ALA A 184 -0.83 -36.01 -22.52
C ALA A 184 -2.00 -35.01 -22.52
N ARG A 185 -2.46 -34.59 -23.71
CA ARG A 185 -3.63 -33.69 -23.88
C ARG A 185 -4.95 -34.33 -23.47
N VAL A 186 -5.05 -35.65 -23.58
CA VAL A 186 -6.27 -36.41 -23.29
C VAL A 186 -6.33 -36.83 -21.81
N CYS A 187 -5.19 -36.89 -21.11
CA CYS A 187 -5.11 -37.27 -19.70
C CYS A 187 -5.86 -36.33 -18.75
N SER A 188 -5.59 -35.02 -18.83
CA SER A 188 -6.09 -34.01 -17.89
C SER A 188 -6.13 -32.64 -18.56
N SER A 189 -7.14 -31.81 -18.26
CA SER A 189 -7.14 -30.39 -18.65
C SER A 189 -6.07 -29.58 -17.93
N ALA A 190 -5.48 -30.11 -16.86
CA ALA A 190 -4.36 -29.53 -16.12
C ALA A 190 -3.01 -30.20 -16.48
N SER A 191 -2.93 -30.91 -17.62
CA SER A 191 -1.72 -31.59 -18.05
C SER A 191 -0.69 -30.63 -18.65
N ARG A 192 0.56 -30.68 -18.17
CA ARG A 192 1.69 -29.91 -18.67
C ARG A 192 2.66 -30.81 -19.42
N VAL A 193 3.08 -30.37 -20.59
CA VAL A 193 4.08 -31.07 -21.42
C VAL A 193 5.37 -30.27 -21.45
N LEU A 194 6.49 -30.91 -21.12
CA LEU A 194 7.83 -30.32 -21.15
C LEU A 194 8.71 -31.11 -22.11
N PHE A 195 9.21 -30.44 -23.16
CA PHE A 195 10.11 -31.04 -24.14
C PHE A 195 11.58 -30.80 -23.78
N HIS A 196 12.44 -31.80 -23.99
CA HIS A 196 13.89 -31.66 -23.85
C HIS A 196 14.67 -32.27 -25.02
N GLU A 197 15.91 -31.81 -25.22
CA GLU A 197 16.77 -32.24 -26.35
C GLU A 197 17.37 -33.65 -26.21
N HIS A 198 17.26 -34.28 -25.03
CA HIS A 198 17.74 -35.65 -24.78
C HIS A 198 16.77 -36.72 -25.34
N ALA A 199 17.26 -37.95 -25.47
CA ALA A 199 16.49 -39.12 -25.90
C ALA A 199 15.58 -39.67 -24.77
N HIS A 200 15.27 -40.96 -24.77
CA HIS A 200 14.39 -41.62 -23.80
C HIS A 200 14.97 -41.62 -22.36
N SER A 201 14.85 -40.52 -21.62
CA SER A 201 15.37 -40.36 -20.26
C SER A 201 14.65 -39.27 -19.45
N ILE A 202 14.93 -39.20 -18.14
CA ILE A 202 14.58 -38.06 -17.27
C ILE A 202 15.84 -37.23 -17.04
N PRO A 203 16.07 -36.15 -17.79
CA PRO A 203 17.30 -35.39 -17.63
C PRO A 203 17.21 -34.47 -16.41
N ALA A 204 18.30 -34.36 -15.65
CA ALA A 204 18.42 -33.44 -14.51
C ALA A 204 18.68 -31.97 -14.93
N LEU A 205 18.01 -31.53 -16.00
CA LEU A 205 18.04 -30.15 -16.47
C LEU A 205 17.35 -29.23 -15.47
N LYS A 206 17.81 -27.97 -15.38
CA LYS A 206 17.24 -26.98 -14.45
C LYS A 206 15.72 -26.82 -14.63
N GLU A 207 15.24 -26.78 -15.86
CA GLU A 207 13.82 -26.65 -16.21
C GLU A 207 12.98 -27.85 -15.74
N VAL A 208 13.47 -29.07 -15.96
CA VAL A 208 12.78 -30.31 -15.54
C VAL A 208 12.73 -30.40 -14.01
N ARG A 209 13.84 -30.08 -13.33
CA ARG A 209 13.89 -30.06 -11.86
C ARG A 209 12.94 -29.02 -11.26
N LEU A 210 12.85 -27.83 -11.87
CA LEU A 210 11.93 -26.79 -11.45
C LEU A 210 10.46 -27.25 -11.61
N ALA A 211 10.11 -27.82 -12.77
CA ALA A 211 8.76 -28.32 -13.03
C ALA A 211 8.35 -29.45 -12.06
N VAL A 212 9.25 -30.39 -11.78
CA VAL A 212 9.00 -31.46 -10.78
C VAL A 212 8.82 -30.86 -9.38
N ARG A 213 9.63 -29.87 -9.01
CA ARG A 213 9.51 -29.16 -7.73
C ARG A 213 8.16 -28.46 -7.58
N GLU A 214 7.68 -27.81 -8.63
CA GLU A 214 6.39 -27.12 -8.65
C GLU A 214 5.22 -28.10 -8.41
N VAL A 215 5.22 -29.27 -9.06
CA VAL A 215 4.19 -30.30 -8.84
C VAL A 215 4.22 -30.78 -7.38
N CYS A 216 5.40 -31.04 -6.82
CA CYS A 216 5.57 -31.43 -5.42
C CYS A 216 5.11 -30.35 -4.44
N GLN A 217 5.42 -29.07 -4.71
CA GLN A 217 4.99 -27.94 -3.90
C GLN A 217 3.48 -27.77 -3.96
N ALA A 218 2.87 -27.83 -5.14
CA ALA A 218 1.42 -27.73 -5.31
C ALA A 218 0.67 -28.84 -4.55
N ALA A 219 1.16 -30.08 -4.62
CA ALA A 219 0.56 -31.20 -3.89
C ALA A 219 0.67 -31.04 -2.35
N SER A 220 1.69 -30.31 -1.87
CA SER A 220 1.87 -30.01 -0.44
C SER A 220 0.85 -29.01 0.10
N MET A 221 0.18 -28.25 -0.77
CA MET A 221 -0.78 -27.22 -0.38
C MET A 221 -2.10 -27.85 0.10
N SER A 222 -2.75 -27.22 1.08
CA SER A 222 -4.10 -27.62 1.49
C SER A 222 -5.12 -27.21 0.42
N ALA A 223 -6.28 -27.87 0.37
CA ALA A 223 -7.37 -27.49 -0.54
C ALA A 223 -7.81 -26.02 -0.35
N VAL A 224 -7.76 -25.52 0.89
CA VAL A 224 -8.03 -24.11 1.22
C VAL A 224 -6.98 -23.19 0.58
N LYS A 225 -5.69 -23.51 0.74
CA LYS A 225 -4.60 -22.69 0.18
C LYS A 225 -4.57 -22.74 -1.35
N MET A 226 -5.03 -23.84 -1.96
CA MET A 226 -5.18 -23.94 -3.41
C MET A 226 -6.32 -23.05 -3.94
N ALA A 227 -7.45 -23.01 -3.24
CA ALA A 227 -8.55 -22.10 -3.58
C ALA A 227 -8.12 -20.63 -3.48
N GLU A 228 -7.39 -20.27 -2.41
CA GLU A 228 -6.83 -18.92 -2.22
C GLU A 228 -5.87 -18.53 -3.37
N VAL A 229 -5.03 -19.46 -3.85
CA VAL A 229 -4.12 -19.22 -4.97
C VAL A 229 -4.88 -18.99 -6.29
N LEU A 230 -5.90 -19.80 -6.56
CA LEU A 230 -6.71 -19.67 -7.77
C LEU A 230 -7.54 -18.38 -7.76
N GLU A 231 -8.06 -17.98 -6.60
CA GLU A 231 -8.78 -16.72 -6.41
C GLU A 231 -7.84 -15.52 -6.63
N ALA A 232 -6.67 -15.50 -5.96
CA ALA A 232 -5.68 -14.43 -6.14
C ALA A 232 -5.18 -14.30 -7.58
N ARG A 233 -5.00 -15.43 -8.28
CA ARG A 233 -4.65 -15.46 -9.70
C ARG A 233 -5.76 -14.88 -10.58
N ALA A 234 -7.02 -15.23 -10.31
CA ALA A 234 -8.15 -14.72 -11.08
C ALA A 234 -8.32 -13.22 -10.88
N GLU A 235 -8.21 -12.72 -9.64
CA GLU A 235 -8.29 -11.30 -9.31
C GLU A 235 -7.21 -10.48 -10.03
N GLU A 236 -5.96 -10.94 -10.07
CA GLU A 236 -4.89 -10.20 -10.74
C GLU A 236 -5.03 -10.22 -12.27
N LEU A 237 -5.44 -11.35 -12.86
CA LEU A 237 -5.70 -11.42 -14.30
C LEU A 237 -6.90 -10.53 -14.71
N GLU A 238 -7.95 -10.47 -13.90
CA GLU A 238 -9.08 -9.57 -14.10
C GLU A 238 -8.66 -8.10 -13.98
N MET A 239 -7.80 -7.78 -13.01
CA MET A 239 -7.23 -6.44 -12.86
C MET A 239 -6.44 -6.02 -14.10
N VAL A 240 -5.56 -6.89 -14.62
CA VAL A 240 -4.78 -6.62 -15.84
C VAL A 240 -5.70 -6.45 -17.06
N SER A 241 -6.70 -7.33 -17.22
CA SER A 241 -7.71 -7.22 -18.27
C SER A 241 -8.49 -5.89 -18.18
N SER A 242 -8.90 -5.49 -16.98
CA SER A 242 -9.61 -4.22 -16.77
C SER A 242 -8.74 -2.99 -17.03
N MET A 243 -7.42 -3.09 -16.84
CA MET A 243 -6.49 -1.96 -17.02
C MET A 243 -6.04 -1.78 -18.46
N TYR A 244 -5.75 -2.87 -19.17
CA TYR A 244 -5.12 -2.84 -20.50
C TYR A 244 -6.01 -3.37 -21.64
N GLY A 245 -7.19 -3.91 -21.32
CA GLY A 245 -8.16 -4.45 -22.27
C GLY A 245 -8.24 -5.97 -22.25
N GLU A 246 -9.38 -6.52 -22.69
CA GLU A 246 -9.63 -7.97 -22.68
C GLU A 246 -8.66 -8.76 -23.58
N ASP A 247 -8.15 -8.13 -24.64
CA ASP A 247 -7.19 -8.74 -25.58
C ASP A 247 -5.79 -8.98 -24.98
N CYS A 248 -5.50 -8.42 -23.80
CA CYS A 248 -4.22 -8.57 -23.13
C CYS A 248 -4.05 -9.91 -22.41
N VAL A 249 -5.14 -10.60 -22.07
CA VAL A 249 -5.11 -11.88 -21.35
C VAL A 249 -5.63 -12.99 -22.26
N LEU A 250 -4.73 -13.81 -22.77
CA LEU A 250 -5.05 -14.92 -23.66
C LEU A 250 -5.01 -16.24 -22.89
N ALA A 251 -6.17 -16.85 -22.69
CA ALA A 251 -6.27 -18.20 -22.15
C ALA A 251 -5.95 -19.23 -23.25
N LEU A 252 -4.75 -19.80 -23.21
CA LEU A 252 -4.42 -21.02 -23.95
C LEU A 252 -4.75 -22.22 -23.07
N ALA A 253 -5.11 -23.36 -23.67
CA ALA A 253 -5.66 -24.53 -22.97
C ALA A 253 -4.91 -24.93 -21.68
N ASN A 254 -3.58 -24.73 -21.61
CA ASN A 254 -2.75 -25.11 -20.45
C ASN A 254 -1.97 -23.93 -19.81
N GLU A 255 -2.03 -22.71 -20.36
CA GLU A 255 -1.27 -21.53 -19.89
C GLU A 255 -2.04 -20.23 -20.13
N THR A 256 -1.88 -19.23 -19.27
CA THR A 256 -2.41 -17.89 -19.54
C THR A 256 -1.28 -16.97 -19.97
N LEU A 257 -1.40 -16.40 -21.18
CA LEU A 257 -0.46 -15.39 -21.67
C LEU A 257 -0.99 -14.01 -21.37
N VAL A 258 -0.18 -13.19 -20.73
CA VAL A 258 -0.48 -11.77 -20.47
C VAL A 258 0.44 -10.92 -21.34
N ARG A 259 -0.11 -10.26 -22.36
CA ARG A 259 0.62 -9.44 -23.33
C ARG A 259 0.30 -7.97 -23.12
N VAL A 260 1.27 -7.18 -22.67
CA VAL A 260 1.07 -5.77 -22.34
C VAL A 260 2.08 -4.90 -23.12
N PRO A 261 1.63 -3.79 -23.75
CA PRO A 261 2.54 -2.88 -24.47
C PRO A 261 3.51 -2.19 -23.52
N LEU A 262 4.80 -2.14 -23.87
CA LEU A 262 5.82 -1.43 -23.07
C LEU A 262 5.73 0.09 -23.25
N PHE A 263 5.28 0.55 -24.42
CA PHE A 263 5.14 1.96 -24.78
C PHE A 263 3.68 2.26 -25.10
N ALA A 264 2.84 2.41 -24.07
CA ALA A 264 1.52 2.97 -24.24
C ALA A 264 1.66 4.49 -24.49
N ASP A 265 1.20 4.98 -25.65
CA ASP A 265 1.41 6.36 -26.14
C ASP A 265 2.90 6.73 -26.29
N ALA A 266 3.60 6.09 -27.24
CA ALA A 266 4.99 6.42 -27.57
C ALA A 266 5.18 7.92 -27.90
N GLU A 267 4.16 8.57 -28.46
CA GLU A 267 4.12 10.02 -28.76
C GLU A 267 4.24 10.88 -27.48
N SER A 268 3.58 10.48 -26.39
CA SER A 268 3.67 11.16 -25.10
C SER A 268 4.99 10.91 -24.38
N ILE A 269 5.55 9.70 -24.50
CA ILE A 269 6.82 9.32 -23.86
C ILE A 269 7.97 10.07 -24.52
N LEU A 270 7.96 10.17 -25.86
CA LEU A 270 8.99 10.88 -26.62
C LEU A 270 8.94 12.40 -26.44
N ALA A 271 7.76 12.98 -26.17
CA ALA A 271 7.62 14.39 -25.83
C ALA A 271 8.29 14.77 -24.48
N SER A 272 8.55 13.79 -23.62
CA SER A 272 9.22 13.97 -22.32
C SER A 272 10.73 13.63 -22.34
N SER A 273 11.23 13.09 -23.46
CA SER A 273 12.64 12.70 -23.67
C SER A 273 13.48 13.86 -24.24
N SER A 274 14.82 13.75 -24.14
CA SER A 274 15.76 14.80 -24.54
C SER A 274 15.61 15.22 -26.01
N ALA A 275 15.64 16.53 -26.25
CA ALA A 275 15.15 17.21 -27.46
C ALA A 275 15.83 16.85 -28.81
N SER A 276 16.90 16.05 -28.84
CA SER A 276 17.60 15.73 -30.10
C SER A 276 17.17 14.42 -30.78
N ALA A 277 16.61 13.46 -30.04
CA ALA A 277 16.21 12.15 -30.59
C ALA A 277 14.76 12.15 -31.15
N ALA A 278 13.84 12.85 -30.48
CA ALA A 278 12.43 12.94 -30.88
C ALA A 278 12.21 13.63 -32.25
N ALA A 279 13.13 14.53 -32.64
CA ALA A 279 13.06 15.22 -33.93
C ALA A 279 13.41 14.34 -35.14
N SER A 280 13.99 13.16 -34.92
CA SER A 280 14.52 12.27 -35.98
C SER A 280 13.61 11.08 -36.30
N LEU A 281 12.54 10.85 -35.54
CA LEU A 281 11.62 9.72 -35.72
C LEU A 281 10.51 10.05 -36.73
N VAL A 282 10.40 9.22 -37.77
CA VAL A 282 9.30 9.27 -38.74
C VAL A 282 8.12 8.42 -38.19
N ALA A 283 6.87 8.76 -38.53
CA ALA A 283 5.66 8.04 -38.08
C ALA A 283 5.71 6.48 -38.17
N PRO A 284 6.38 5.85 -39.15
CA PRO A 284 6.56 4.39 -39.18
C PRO A 284 7.36 3.82 -38.00
N ALA A 285 8.38 4.54 -37.52
CA ALA A 285 9.21 4.13 -36.39
C ALA A 285 8.46 4.26 -35.05
N MET A 286 7.58 5.26 -34.95
CA MET A 286 6.65 5.43 -33.81
C MET A 286 5.72 4.23 -33.65
N HIS A 287 5.07 3.82 -34.74
CA HIS A 287 4.20 2.65 -34.74
C HIS A 287 4.97 1.33 -34.54
N ALA A 288 6.28 1.29 -34.81
CA ALA A 288 7.11 0.12 -34.49
C ALA A 288 7.40 0.00 -32.99
N LEU A 289 7.62 1.13 -32.30
CA LEU A 289 7.80 1.16 -30.85
C LEU A 289 6.52 0.77 -30.10
N GLU A 290 5.35 1.26 -30.52
CA GLU A 290 4.04 0.94 -29.94
C GLU A 290 3.66 -0.54 -30.05
N ARG A 291 4.27 -1.25 -31.01
CA ARG A 291 4.03 -2.68 -31.20
C ARG A 291 4.77 -3.54 -30.17
N ILE A 292 5.87 -3.07 -29.58
CA ILE A 292 6.68 -3.87 -28.67
C ILE A 292 5.90 -4.16 -27.38
N LYS A 293 5.76 -5.46 -27.07
CA LYS A 293 5.06 -5.94 -25.88
C LYS A 293 5.96 -6.80 -25.02
N VAL A 294 5.74 -6.74 -23.71
CA VAL A 294 6.21 -7.77 -22.80
C VAL A 294 5.12 -8.83 -22.65
N CYS A 295 5.54 -10.10 -22.64
CA CYS A 295 4.68 -11.25 -22.53
C CYS A 295 5.04 -12.02 -21.25
N PHE A 296 4.05 -12.18 -20.36
CA PHE A 296 4.17 -13.06 -19.20
C PHE A 296 3.44 -14.36 -19.48
N ARG A 297 4.15 -15.49 -19.41
CA ARG A 297 3.51 -16.82 -19.35
C ARG A 297 3.19 -17.14 -17.90
N VAL A 298 1.91 -17.04 -17.57
CA VAL A 298 1.39 -17.17 -16.21
C VAL A 298 0.94 -18.61 -15.96
N PRO A 299 1.66 -19.38 -15.13
CA PRO A 299 1.26 -20.74 -14.79
C PRO A 299 -0.04 -20.74 -13.99
N TRP A 300 -0.74 -21.87 -13.96
CA TRP A 300 -1.96 -22.04 -13.15
C TRP A 300 -1.70 -21.95 -11.64
N SER A 301 -0.47 -22.29 -11.21
CA SER A 301 -0.01 -22.26 -9.82
C SER A 301 0.49 -20.88 -9.37
N TYR A 302 0.45 -19.88 -10.24
CA TYR A 302 0.73 -18.49 -9.90
C TYR A 302 -0.25 -17.99 -8.82
N PRO A 303 0.18 -17.23 -7.77
CA PRO A 303 1.49 -16.62 -7.55
C PRO A 303 2.54 -17.49 -6.84
N SER A 304 2.27 -18.79 -6.62
CA SER A 304 3.23 -19.70 -5.98
C SER A 304 4.40 -20.08 -6.91
N THR A 305 4.18 -20.04 -8.23
CA THR A 305 5.20 -20.20 -9.26
C THR A 305 5.31 -18.92 -10.06
N LEU A 306 6.53 -18.42 -10.26
CA LEU A 306 6.77 -17.18 -11.00
C LEU A 306 6.47 -17.35 -12.50
N PRO A 307 5.94 -16.30 -13.16
CA PRO A 307 5.70 -16.32 -14.58
C PRO A 307 7.00 -16.21 -15.37
N MET A 308 7.03 -16.78 -16.58
CA MET A 308 8.15 -16.60 -17.51
C MET A 308 7.97 -15.30 -18.28
N VAL A 309 9.04 -14.53 -18.43
CA VAL A 309 9.03 -13.24 -19.16
C VAL A 309 9.64 -13.41 -20.54
N GLU A 310 8.93 -12.94 -21.56
CA GLU A 310 9.38 -12.92 -22.95
C GLU A 310 9.07 -11.56 -23.59
N MET A 311 9.82 -11.20 -24.64
CA MET A 311 9.53 -10.03 -25.47
C MET A 311 8.77 -10.44 -26.73
N ALA A 312 7.76 -9.67 -27.11
CA ALA A 312 6.92 -9.94 -28.26
C ALA A 312 6.81 -8.71 -29.17
N ASP A 313 6.49 -8.97 -30.44
CA ASP A 313 6.17 -7.94 -31.46
C ASP A 313 7.33 -6.92 -31.70
N GLY A 314 8.57 -7.40 -31.65
CA GLY A 314 9.79 -6.65 -32.00
C GLY A 314 10.00 -6.41 -33.51
N PRO A 315 11.13 -5.81 -33.92
CA PRO A 315 11.44 -5.57 -35.33
C PRO A 315 11.48 -6.87 -36.12
N THR A 316 11.01 -6.84 -37.37
CA THR A 316 10.95 -8.01 -38.24
C THR A 316 12.30 -8.37 -38.87
N TRP A 317 13.33 -7.55 -38.64
CA TRP A 317 14.70 -7.74 -39.10
C TRP A 317 15.64 -7.98 -37.91
N HIS A 318 16.78 -8.61 -38.18
CA HIS A 318 17.77 -8.93 -37.17
C HIS A 318 18.55 -7.66 -36.75
N SER A 319 18.52 -7.32 -35.46
CA SER A 319 19.30 -6.22 -34.88
C SER A 319 19.95 -6.69 -33.58
N VAL A 320 21.27 -6.75 -33.56
CA VAL A 320 22.05 -7.16 -32.39
C VAL A 320 21.84 -6.20 -31.21
N LYS A 321 21.63 -4.91 -31.48
CA LYS A 321 21.33 -3.89 -30.45
C LYS A 321 19.97 -4.18 -29.80
N TYR A 322 18.93 -4.45 -30.60
CA TYR A 322 17.60 -4.80 -30.10
C TYR A 322 17.60 -6.12 -29.31
N GLU A 323 18.27 -7.16 -29.81
CA GLU A 323 18.30 -8.46 -29.14
C GLU A 323 19.00 -8.41 -27.79
N ARG A 324 20.07 -7.62 -27.67
CA ARG A 324 20.75 -7.39 -26.39
C ARG A 324 19.86 -6.62 -25.41
N TRP A 325 19.20 -5.56 -25.89
CA TRP A 325 18.25 -4.78 -25.10
C TRP A 325 17.09 -5.66 -24.60
N ALA A 326 16.45 -6.41 -25.49
CA ALA A 326 15.35 -7.31 -25.15
C ALA A 326 15.76 -8.39 -24.14
N ALA A 327 16.97 -8.94 -24.29
CA ALA A 327 17.52 -9.92 -23.34
C ALA A 327 17.80 -9.29 -21.95
N ASP A 328 18.29 -8.05 -21.89
CA ASP A 328 18.52 -7.36 -20.61
C ASP A 328 17.21 -7.06 -19.88
N VAL A 329 16.21 -6.52 -20.59
CA VAL A 329 14.87 -6.26 -20.03
C VAL A 329 14.26 -7.54 -19.48
N VAL A 330 14.32 -8.66 -20.22
CA VAL A 330 13.82 -9.97 -19.75
C VAL A 330 14.59 -10.45 -18.53
N ALA A 331 15.92 -10.37 -18.54
CA ALA A 331 16.76 -10.85 -17.44
C ALA A 331 16.50 -10.08 -16.15
N ARG A 332 16.45 -8.75 -16.22
CA ARG A 332 16.20 -7.87 -15.07
C ARG A 332 14.78 -7.99 -14.55
N THR A 333 13.80 -8.10 -15.44
CA THR A 333 12.39 -8.30 -15.04
C THR A 333 12.19 -9.66 -14.37
N SER A 334 12.86 -10.70 -14.88
CA SER A 334 12.85 -12.04 -14.26
C SER A 334 13.57 -12.05 -12.90
N ALA A 335 14.64 -11.27 -12.75
CA ALA A 335 15.32 -11.08 -11.47
C ALA A 335 14.42 -10.32 -10.47
N PHE A 336 13.74 -9.26 -10.92
CA PHE A 336 12.77 -8.52 -10.11
C PHE A 336 11.63 -9.41 -9.58
N LEU A 337 11.08 -10.28 -10.43
CA LEU A 337 10.11 -11.30 -10.03
C LEU A 337 10.66 -12.28 -8.99
N SER A 338 11.97 -12.54 -9.00
CA SER A 338 12.64 -13.46 -8.08
C SER A 338 13.02 -12.82 -6.74
N ASP A 339 13.29 -11.52 -6.72
CA ASP A 339 13.73 -10.75 -5.54
C ASP A 339 12.57 -10.11 -4.75
N GLY A 340 11.34 -10.15 -5.28
CA GLY A 340 10.14 -9.65 -4.61
C GLY A 340 9.86 -10.33 -3.26
N LEU A 341 9.34 -9.54 -2.30
CA LEU A 341 8.94 -10.00 -0.97
C LEU A 341 8.00 -11.22 -1.04
N ALA A 342 8.56 -12.39 -0.71
CA ALA A 342 7.93 -13.70 -0.50
C ALA A 342 7.21 -14.35 -1.70
N VAL A 343 7.51 -15.64 -1.91
CA VAL A 343 6.73 -16.58 -2.73
C VAL A 343 5.27 -16.56 -2.28
N GLY A 344 4.33 -16.28 -3.18
CA GLY A 344 2.88 -16.25 -2.90
C GLY A 344 2.20 -14.89 -3.05
N THR A 345 2.91 -13.85 -3.50
CA THR A 345 2.34 -12.52 -3.75
C THR A 345 2.09 -12.29 -5.25
N ALA A 346 0.89 -11.82 -5.60
CA ALA A 346 0.53 -11.32 -6.93
C ALA A 346 1.41 -10.08 -7.29
N MET A 347 2.08 -10.11 -8.45
CA MET A 347 3.17 -9.20 -8.87
C MET A 347 3.26 -8.98 -10.39
N LEU A 348 2.34 -9.52 -11.20
CA LEU A 348 2.35 -9.33 -12.66
C LEU A 348 2.34 -7.85 -13.05
N LEU A 349 1.52 -7.04 -12.37
CA LEU A 349 1.44 -5.61 -12.64
C LEU A 349 2.73 -4.87 -12.23
N ALA A 350 3.31 -5.24 -11.09
CA ALA A 350 4.56 -4.64 -10.61
C ALA A 350 5.74 -4.99 -11.54
N ALA A 351 5.81 -6.24 -12.01
CA ALA A 351 6.82 -6.68 -12.95
C ALA A 351 6.66 -6.02 -14.32
N TYR A 352 5.42 -5.81 -14.78
CA TYR A 352 5.15 -5.00 -15.96
C TYR A 352 5.64 -3.55 -15.81
N LEU A 353 5.29 -2.88 -14.70
CA LEU A 353 5.70 -1.50 -14.45
C LEU A 353 7.23 -1.36 -14.39
N TYR A 354 7.89 -2.35 -13.79
CA TYR A 354 9.35 -2.44 -13.79
C TYR A 354 9.92 -2.57 -15.20
N ALA A 355 9.40 -3.52 -16.00
CA ALA A 355 9.83 -3.70 -17.39
C ALA A 355 9.58 -2.45 -18.27
N ALA A 356 8.45 -1.78 -18.08
CA ALA A 356 8.12 -0.54 -18.77
C ALA A 356 9.07 0.60 -18.37
N GLY A 357 9.44 0.70 -17.08
CA GLY A 357 10.44 1.65 -16.61
C GLY A 357 11.82 1.42 -17.24
N LEU A 358 12.28 0.17 -17.30
CA LEU A 358 13.54 -0.19 -17.97
C LEU A 358 13.52 0.18 -19.46
N ALA A 359 12.41 -0.11 -20.13
CA ALA A 359 12.23 0.20 -21.54
C ALA A 359 12.26 1.72 -21.81
N GLN A 360 11.79 2.53 -20.86
CA GLN A 360 11.85 3.99 -20.94
C GLN A 360 13.25 4.56 -20.66
N GLU A 361 14.00 3.98 -19.70
CA GLU A 361 15.39 4.37 -19.41
C GLU A 361 16.31 4.19 -20.63
N GLU A 362 16.10 3.13 -21.40
CA GLU A 362 16.91 2.79 -22.57
C GLU A 362 16.23 3.15 -23.91
N LEU A 363 15.27 4.08 -23.89
CA LEU A 363 14.51 4.48 -25.07
C LEU A 363 15.42 4.97 -26.21
N ASP A 364 16.50 5.69 -25.89
CA ASP A 364 17.45 6.21 -26.89
C ASP A 364 18.12 5.11 -27.72
N VAL A 365 18.36 3.93 -27.13
CA VAL A 365 18.90 2.75 -27.82
C VAL A 365 17.91 2.23 -28.85
N LEU A 366 16.63 2.22 -28.51
CA LEU A 366 15.56 1.80 -29.42
C LEU A 366 15.35 2.82 -30.55
N ILE A 367 15.41 4.11 -30.25
CA ILE A 367 15.31 5.16 -31.27
C ILE A 367 16.42 5.00 -32.31
N ASP A 368 17.66 4.76 -31.89
CA ASP A 368 18.80 4.51 -32.78
C ASP A 368 18.53 3.28 -33.68
N VAL A 369 18.02 2.19 -33.12
CA VAL A 369 17.67 0.96 -33.87
C VAL A 369 16.59 1.20 -34.95
N PHE A 370 15.58 2.01 -34.66
CA PHE A 370 14.46 2.28 -35.58
C PHE A 370 14.70 3.49 -36.50
N THR A 371 15.73 4.30 -36.26
CA THR A 371 16.12 5.43 -37.13
C THR A 371 17.22 5.05 -38.13
N GLU A 372 18.11 4.11 -37.80
CA GLU A 372 19.08 3.51 -38.74
C GLU A 372 18.38 2.88 -39.97
N GLU A 373 17.13 2.42 -39.83
CA GLU A 373 16.31 1.87 -40.92
C GLU A 373 15.77 2.96 -41.87
N ALA A 374 15.31 4.10 -41.34
CA ALA A 374 14.70 5.18 -42.12
C ALA A 374 15.68 5.84 -43.11
N GLY A 375 16.99 5.69 -42.86
CA GLY A 375 18.06 6.15 -43.76
C GLY A 375 18.50 5.14 -44.83
N GLY A 376 18.03 3.88 -44.78
CA GLY A 376 18.60 2.76 -45.54
C GLY A 376 17.83 2.27 -46.78
N GLY A 377 16.63 2.77 -47.08
CA GLY A 377 15.80 2.27 -48.19
C GLY A 377 15.40 3.36 -49.18
N GLY A 378 16.04 3.41 -50.35
CA GLY A 378 15.85 4.46 -51.35
C GLY A 378 14.60 4.37 -52.25
N GLY A 379 14.37 5.46 -52.98
CA GLY A 379 13.84 5.43 -54.36
C GLY A 379 12.35 5.75 -54.57
N ALA A 380 12.08 6.99 -54.98
CA ALA A 380 11.04 7.46 -55.91
C ALA A 380 9.69 6.70 -55.99
N HIS A 381 8.60 7.39 -55.62
CA HIS A 381 7.47 7.65 -56.53
C HIS A 381 6.52 8.69 -55.94
N GLY A 382 6.19 9.71 -56.74
CA GLY A 382 5.14 10.67 -56.43
C GLY A 382 3.75 10.10 -56.68
N GLY A 383 2.76 10.63 -55.96
CA GLY A 383 1.35 10.37 -56.17
C GLY A 383 0.51 11.07 -55.10
N HIS A 384 -0.33 12.00 -55.54
CA HIS A 384 -1.39 12.63 -54.75
C HIS A 384 -2.22 11.59 -54.00
N ASP A 385 -2.56 11.87 -52.73
CA ASP A 385 -3.96 11.72 -52.33
C ASP A 385 -4.35 12.65 -51.18
N SER A 386 -5.46 13.32 -51.39
CA SER A 386 -6.12 14.26 -50.48
C SER A 386 -6.88 13.49 -49.41
N GLY A 387 -6.32 13.40 -48.19
CA GLY A 387 -7.01 12.96 -46.98
C GLY A 387 -7.37 14.15 -46.12
N ALA A 388 -8.66 14.33 -45.85
CA ALA A 388 -9.22 15.43 -45.07
C ALA A 388 -8.47 15.66 -43.74
N ALA A 389 -8.11 16.92 -43.50
CA ALA A 389 -7.58 17.37 -42.22
C ALA A 389 -8.63 17.14 -41.13
N VAL A 390 -8.42 16.13 -40.29
CA VAL A 390 -8.99 16.11 -38.94
C VAL A 390 -8.31 17.25 -38.18
N PRO A 391 -9.03 18.20 -37.56
CA PRO A 391 -8.40 19.27 -36.82
C PRO A 391 -7.59 18.65 -35.66
N LYS A 392 -6.27 18.85 -35.66
CA LYS A 392 -5.42 18.60 -34.49
C LYS A 392 -6.03 19.38 -33.32
N ALA A 393 -6.50 18.67 -32.30
CA ALA A 393 -6.85 19.29 -31.03
C ALA A 393 -5.60 20.02 -30.53
N THR A 394 -5.69 21.34 -30.42
CA THR A 394 -4.71 22.15 -29.69
C THR A 394 -4.55 21.54 -28.31
N ASP A 395 -3.35 21.10 -27.97
CA ASP A 395 -3.01 20.65 -26.62
C ASP A 395 -3.42 21.78 -25.64
N PRO A 396 -4.41 21.56 -24.75
CA PRO A 396 -4.88 22.58 -23.80
C PRO A 396 -3.77 23.07 -22.86
N TRP A 397 -2.68 22.30 -22.75
CA TRP A 397 -1.54 22.55 -21.88
C TRP A 397 -0.36 23.19 -22.63
N ALA A 398 -0.46 23.41 -23.95
CA ALA A 398 0.61 24.01 -24.74
C ALA A 398 0.80 25.48 -24.37
N GLY A 399 1.92 25.80 -23.72
CA GLY A 399 2.30 27.15 -23.31
C GLY A 399 2.56 27.33 -21.82
N GLU A 400 2.37 26.29 -21.00
CA GLU A 400 2.74 26.32 -19.58
C GLU A 400 4.25 26.06 -19.42
N ASP A 401 5.02 27.09 -19.08
CA ASP A 401 6.41 26.96 -18.65
C ASP A 401 6.49 26.81 -17.11
N GLU A 402 7.69 26.49 -16.58
CA GLU A 402 7.86 26.27 -15.13
C GLU A 402 7.49 27.50 -14.31
N HIS A 403 7.71 28.70 -14.85
CA HIS A 403 7.44 29.95 -14.16
C HIS A 403 5.93 30.24 -14.05
N LEU A 404 5.20 30.03 -15.15
CA LEU A 404 3.73 30.12 -15.18
C LEU A 404 3.10 29.09 -14.25
N ARG A 405 3.67 27.88 -14.18
CA ARG A 405 3.23 26.83 -13.27
C ARG A 405 3.39 27.23 -11.81
N GLU A 406 4.57 27.72 -11.41
CA GLU A 406 4.79 28.22 -10.05
C GLU A 406 3.80 29.33 -9.68
N MET A 407 3.54 30.25 -10.62
CA MET A 407 2.55 31.31 -10.44
C MET A 407 1.13 30.76 -10.27
N TYR A 408 0.72 29.75 -11.06
CA TYR A 408 -0.58 29.11 -10.92
C TYR A 408 -0.73 28.32 -9.63
N ILE A 409 0.32 27.64 -9.17
CA ILE A 409 0.32 26.95 -7.88
C ILE A 409 0.12 27.98 -6.75
N ALA A 410 0.86 29.10 -6.77
CA ALA A 410 0.72 30.15 -5.76
C ALA A 410 -0.67 30.80 -5.77
N GLU A 411 -1.20 31.13 -6.95
CA GLU A 411 -2.56 31.68 -7.12
C GLU A 411 -3.63 30.71 -6.60
N ALA A 412 -3.52 29.42 -6.96
CA ALA A 412 -4.45 28.38 -6.56
C ALA A 412 -4.40 28.11 -5.04
N ASP A 413 -3.21 28.08 -4.44
CA ASP A 413 -3.03 27.84 -3.01
C ASP A 413 -3.61 29.00 -2.17
N ALA A 414 -3.36 30.24 -2.59
CA ALA A 414 -3.93 31.43 -1.95
C ALA A 414 -5.47 31.43 -2.02
N LYS A 415 -6.04 31.10 -3.18
CA LYS A 415 -7.50 31.02 -3.36
C LYS A 415 -8.12 29.91 -2.52
N ALA A 416 -7.46 28.75 -2.42
CA ALA A 416 -7.91 27.65 -1.57
C ALA A 416 -7.88 28.04 -0.08
N ALA A 417 -6.87 28.82 0.35
CA ALA A 417 -6.81 29.39 1.70
C ALA A 417 -8.03 30.26 2.03
N GLU A 418 -8.34 31.20 1.13
CA GLU A 418 -9.41 32.16 1.31
C GLU A 418 -10.78 31.48 1.41
N LEU A 419 -11.05 30.49 0.54
CA LEU A 419 -12.29 29.72 0.54
C LEU A 419 -12.52 28.97 1.86
N LEU A 420 -11.49 28.27 2.37
CA LEU A 420 -11.59 27.52 3.62
C LEU A 420 -11.79 28.44 4.84
N LEU A 421 -11.22 29.64 4.82
CA LEU A 421 -11.40 30.64 5.88
C LEU A 421 -12.80 31.25 5.85
N ALA A 422 -13.34 31.56 4.67
CA ALA A 422 -14.69 32.10 4.54
C ALA A 422 -15.74 31.13 5.12
N GLU A 423 -15.60 29.83 4.85
CA GLU A 423 -16.46 28.79 5.44
C GLU A 423 -16.35 28.75 6.97
N SER A 424 -15.14 28.84 7.52
CA SER A 424 -14.93 28.79 8.98
C SER A 424 -15.63 29.94 9.74
N LYS A 425 -15.74 31.12 9.10
CA LYS A 425 -16.45 32.30 9.63
C LYS A 425 -17.98 32.18 9.53
N LEU A 426 -18.49 31.57 8.46
CA LEU A 426 -19.93 31.33 8.29
C LEU A 426 -20.46 30.30 9.30
N SER A 427 -19.63 29.33 9.71
CA SER A 427 -19.99 28.35 10.74
C SER A 427 -19.98 28.91 12.18
N SER A 428 -19.30 30.04 12.44
CA SER A 428 -19.23 30.63 13.78
C SER A 428 -20.32 31.68 14.07
N ASP A 429 -20.99 32.21 13.04
CA ASP A 429 -22.04 33.24 13.18
C ASP A 429 -23.47 32.67 13.09
N GLY A 430 -23.73 31.59 13.83
CA GLY A 430 -25.06 30.97 14.00
C GLY A 430 -26.04 31.80 14.84
N GLY A 431 -26.02 33.13 14.70
CA GLY A 431 -26.97 34.05 15.31
C GLY A 431 -28.30 34.05 14.56
N ARG A 432 -29.37 33.61 15.24
CA ARG A 432 -30.76 33.70 14.79
C ARG A 432 -31.06 35.06 14.13
N PRO A 433 -31.68 35.13 12.93
CA PRO A 433 -32.25 36.38 12.46
C PRO A 433 -33.52 36.68 13.26
N SER A 434 -33.54 37.87 13.87
CA SER A 434 -34.71 38.42 14.55
C SER A 434 -35.79 38.76 13.53
N ALA A 435 -37.02 38.31 13.81
CA ALA A 435 -38.22 38.71 13.08
C ALA A 435 -38.50 40.20 13.32
N ASN A 436 -38.66 40.99 12.24
CA ASN A 436 -39.59 42.12 12.18
C ASN A 436 -39.78 42.65 10.73
N GLY A 437 -41.00 42.41 10.21
CA GLY A 437 -41.87 43.30 9.44
C GLY A 437 -41.36 44.14 8.26
N GLY A 438 -41.99 43.94 7.09
CA GLY A 438 -42.06 44.93 6.00
C GLY A 438 -42.55 44.33 4.69
N GLU A 439 -43.83 44.50 4.39
CA GLU A 439 -44.53 44.07 3.17
C GLU A 439 -44.02 44.77 1.88
N GLY A 440 -44.07 44.07 0.74
CA GLY A 440 -44.08 44.70 -0.59
C GLY A 440 -43.43 43.92 -1.76
N ASP A 441 -44.29 43.29 -2.57
CA ASP A 441 -44.27 43.28 -4.06
C ASP A 441 -43.34 42.32 -4.85
N ASP A 442 -43.94 41.21 -5.28
CA ASP A 442 -43.94 40.49 -6.57
C ASP A 442 -42.73 40.55 -7.54
N GLY A 443 -42.07 39.39 -7.68
CA GLY A 443 -41.20 39.05 -8.81
C GLY A 443 -40.78 37.58 -8.78
N GLU A 444 -41.30 36.78 -9.73
CA GLU A 444 -41.10 35.33 -9.86
C GLU A 444 -39.65 34.87 -9.63
N THR A 445 -39.44 34.08 -8.57
CA THR A 445 -38.21 33.31 -8.38
C THR A 445 -38.59 31.89 -7.96
N CYS A 446 -38.16 30.90 -8.75
CA CYS A 446 -38.39 29.48 -8.51
C CYS A 446 -37.88 29.04 -7.13
N SER A 447 -38.80 28.62 -6.27
CA SER A 447 -38.55 27.99 -4.98
C SER A 447 -37.85 26.63 -5.16
N MET A 448 -36.60 26.54 -4.72
CA MET A 448 -35.96 25.25 -4.44
C MET A 448 -36.02 25.02 -2.94
N THR A 449 -36.86 24.06 -2.55
CA THR A 449 -36.97 23.54 -1.18
C THR A 449 -35.64 22.98 -0.71
N ALA A 450 -35.16 23.47 0.44
CA ALA A 450 -34.00 22.91 1.12
C ALA A 450 -34.36 21.55 1.74
N GLU A 451 -34.09 20.48 1.00
CA GLU A 451 -34.11 19.13 1.55
C GLU A 451 -32.76 18.82 2.20
N SER A 452 -32.82 18.61 3.51
CA SER A 452 -31.73 18.05 4.32
C SER A 452 -31.60 16.56 3.99
N GLU A 453 -30.74 16.23 3.03
CA GLU A 453 -30.45 14.83 2.69
C GLU A 453 -29.18 14.33 3.38
N ALA A 454 -29.37 13.32 4.24
CA ALA A 454 -28.33 12.50 4.82
C ALA A 454 -27.65 11.64 3.72
N PRO A 455 -26.32 11.45 3.77
CA PRO A 455 -25.62 10.70 2.72
C PRO A 455 -25.93 9.20 2.83
N ALA A 456 -26.43 8.64 1.72
CA ALA A 456 -26.67 7.22 1.54
C ALA A 456 -25.37 6.39 1.57
N ALA A 457 -25.47 5.19 2.14
CA ALA A 457 -24.41 4.23 2.33
C ALA A 457 -24.00 3.50 1.04
N ALA A 458 -22.69 3.33 0.81
CA ALA A 458 -22.04 2.12 0.25
C ALA A 458 -20.52 2.32 0.09
N GLY A 459 -19.73 1.27 0.41
CA GLY A 459 -18.28 1.17 0.14
C GLY A 459 -17.45 0.80 1.37
N SER A 460 -16.77 -0.34 1.30
CA SER A 460 -16.11 -1.09 2.38
C SER A 460 -14.87 -0.43 2.99
N GLY A 461 -14.67 -0.66 4.30
CA GLY A 461 -13.40 -0.46 5.01
C GLY A 461 -13.45 0.66 6.06
N GLY A 462 -13.69 0.33 7.34
CA GLY A 462 -13.63 1.32 8.41
C GLY A 462 -13.98 0.79 9.79
N GLY A 463 -13.16 -0.13 10.32
CA GLY A 463 -13.00 -0.27 11.78
C GLY A 463 -12.27 0.94 12.36
N SER A 464 -12.08 0.96 13.69
CA SER A 464 -11.24 1.92 14.43
C SER A 464 -10.05 2.43 13.59
N CYS A 465 -9.93 3.76 13.42
CA CYS A 465 -8.92 4.36 12.57
C CYS A 465 -7.69 4.75 13.40
N THR A 466 -6.53 4.16 13.11
CA THR A 466 -5.26 4.61 13.69
C THR A 466 -4.78 5.84 12.94
N LEU A 467 -4.61 6.95 13.65
CA LEU A 467 -4.14 8.21 13.07
C LEU A 467 -2.66 8.11 12.67
N THR A 468 -2.33 8.56 11.46
CA THR A 468 -0.98 8.54 10.90
C THR A 468 -0.46 9.96 10.64
N ILE A 469 0.66 10.31 11.26
CA ILE A 469 1.38 11.58 11.07
C ILE A 469 2.56 11.35 10.13
N GLY A 470 2.56 11.99 8.96
CA GLY A 470 3.67 11.95 8.01
C GLY A 470 4.62 13.14 8.20
N LEU A 471 5.92 12.88 8.36
CA LEU A 471 6.94 13.92 8.48
C LEU A 471 7.55 14.21 7.11
N ILE A 472 7.56 15.48 6.71
CA ILE A 472 8.12 15.94 5.44
C ILE A 472 9.06 17.13 5.63
N GLY A 473 9.94 17.35 4.66
CA GLY A 473 10.88 18.48 4.65
C GLY A 473 12.25 18.10 4.11
N LYS A 474 13.09 19.10 3.91
CA LYS A 474 14.43 18.93 3.33
C LYS A 474 15.36 18.06 4.19
N PRO A 475 16.42 17.47 3.60
CA PRO A 475 17.47 16.81 4.37
C PRO A 475 18.04 17.74 5.45
N SER A 476 18.47 17.19 6.59
CA SER A 476 19.05 17.95 7.71
C SER A 476 18.15 18.97 8.43
N ALA A 477 16.88 19.13 8.06
CA ALA A 477 15.91 19.97 8.80
C ALA A 477 15.58 19.45 10.22
N GLY A 478 15.89 18.17 10.49
CA GLY A 478 15.68 17.52 11.79
C GLY A 478 14.46 16.60 11.90
N LYS A 479 13.95 16.10 10.76
CA LYS A 479 12.83 15.13 10.69
C LYS A 479 13.06 13.88 11.53
N SER A 480 14.16 13.17 11.32
CA SER A 480 14.47 11.93 12.06
C SER A 480 14.73 12.18 13.55
N THR A 481 15.26 13.36 13.91
CA THR A 481 15.38 13.78 15.32
C THR A 481 14.01 13.98 15.95
N PHE A 482 13.08 14.64 15.24
CA PHE A 482 11.70 14.78 15.68
C PHE A 482 11.01 13.41 15.78
N PHE A 483 11.17 12.53 14.80
CA PHE A 483 10.67 11.16 14.83
C PHE A 483 11.11 10.42 16.09
N ASN A 484 12.40 10.45 16.43
CA ASN A 484 12.94 9.81 17.64
C ASN A 484 12.40 10.44 18.94
N ALA A 485 12.24 11.75 18.97
CA ALA A 485 11.66 12.45 20.12
C ALA A 485 10.20 12.03 20.37
N VAL A 486 9.42 11.81 19.31
CA VAL A 486 8.00 11.44 19.41
C VAL A 486 7.81 9.95 19.68
N THR A 487 8.61 9.09 19.05
CA THR A 487 8.51 7.62 19.20
C THR A 487 9.18 7.12 20.47
N ASN A 488 10.18 7.84 20.99
CA ASN A 488 10.93 7.54 22.20
C ASN A 488 11.29 6.05 22.34
N PRO A 489 12.04 5.47 21.36
CA PRO A 489 12.29 4.03 21.30
C PRO A 489 13.10 3.55 22.51
N THR A 490 12.77 2.38 23.07
CA THR A 490 13.42 1.85 24.27
C THR A 490 14.87 1.46 24.05
N ASN A 491 15.24 1.03 22.83
CA ASN A 491 16.61 0.67 22.45
C ASN A 491 17.18 1.70 21.46
N GLU A 492 18.49 1.97 21.54
CA GLU A 492 19.17 2.86 20.59
C GLU A 492 19.25 2.27 19.17
N SER A 493 19.17 0.94 19.02
CA SER A 493 19.14 0.25 17.72
C SER A 493 17.85 0.48 16.93
N ASP A 494 16.75 0.78 17.64
CA ASP A 494 15.41 0.95 17.07
C ASP A 494 15.12 2.44 16.75
N ALA A 495 16.07 3.33 17.06
CA ALA A 495 16.00 4.75 16.74
C ALA A 495 16.36 5.00 15.26
N ALA A 496 15.63 5.92 14.63
CA ALA A 496 15.96 6.40 13.29
C ALA A 496 17.35 7.04 13.28
N ARG A 497 18.15 6.76 12.25
CA ARG A 497 19.52 7.29 12.14
C ARG A 497 19.50 8.80 11.91
N VAL A 498 20.28 9.54 12.70
CA VAL A 498 20.41 11.00 12.59
C VAL A 498 21.84 11.34 12.13
N ALA A 499 22.00 11.84 10.90
CA ALA A 499 23.28 12.37 10.40
C ALA A 499 23.04 13.53 9.41
N ALA A 500 24.03 14.42 9.28
CA ALA A 500 23.95 15.64 8.47
C ALA A 500 24.23 15.43 6.97
N PHE A 501 23.86 14.26 6.42
CA PHE A 501 24.07 13.92 5.01
C PHE A 501 22.72 13.68 4.31
N PRO A 502 22.57 14.05 3.02
CA PRO A 502 21.41 13.67 2.21
C PRO A 502 21.25 12.13 2.16
N PHE A 503 20.00 11.65 2.06
CA PHE A 503 19.66 10.22 1.95
C PHE A 503 19.92 9.34 3.19
N THR A 504 19.96 9.93 4.38
CA THR A 504 20.08 9.18 5.65
C THR A 504 18.89 8.26 5.96
N THR A 505 17.72 8.55 5.39
CA THR A 505 16.50 7.72 5.46
C THR A 505 16.13 7.32 4.03
N ILE A 506 16.43 6.07 3.64
CA ILE A 506 16.17 5.53 2.29
C ILE A 506 14.81 4.81 2.24
N GLU A 507 14.43 4.14 3.34
CA GLU A 507 13.11 3.55 3.56
C GLU A 507 12.41 4.35 4.68
N PRO A 508 11.08 4.56 4.61
CA PRO A 508 10.38 5.36 5.61
C PRO A 508 10.43 4.69 6.99
N ASN A 509 10.87 5.43 8.01
CA ASN A 509 10.82 4.91 9.38
C ASN A 509 9.37 4.99 9.89
N ILE A 510 8.83 3.89 10.41
CA ILE A 510 7.47 3.83 10.97
C ILE A 510 7.57 3.49 12.45
N GLY A 511 6.97 4.32 13.30
CA GLY A 511 6.97 4.12 14.75
C GLY A 511 5.64 4.48 15.39
N ALA A 512 5.37 3.93 16.57
CA ALA A 512 4.25 4.32 17.40
C ALA A 512 4.66 5.49 18.31
N GLY A 513 3.82 6.52 18.40
CA GLY A 513 4.01 7.67 19.28
C GLY A 513 2.76 7.95 20.12
N LEU A 514 2.91 8.87 21.07
CA LEU A 514 1.80 9.38 21.88
C LEU A 514 1.61 10.87 21.57
N ALA A 515 0.49 11.22 20.94
CA ALA A 515 0.15 12.59 20.62
C ALA A 515 -0.84 13.18 21.66
N PRO A 516 -0.73 14.47 21.99
CA PRO A 516 -1.67 15.18 22.86
C PRO A 516 -3.01 15.45 22.14
N LEU A 517 -4.11 15.03 22.77
CA LEU A 517 -5.48 15.39 22.42
C LEU A 517 -6.13 16.18 23.54
N TYR A 518 -6.94 17.20 23.21
CA TYR A 518 -7.63 17.98 24.22
C TYR A 518 -8.59 17.09 25.04
N CYS A 519 -8.42 17.06 26.35
CA CYS A 519 -9.21 16.16 27.20
C CYS A 519 -10.60 16.75 27.53
N PRO A 520 -11.69 15.98 27.35
CA PRO A 520 -13.03 16.37 27.83
C PRO A 520 -13.08 16.70 29.33
N CYS A 521 -12.22 16.07 30.13
CA CYS A 521 -12.12 16.31 31.57
C CYS A 521 -11.81 17.78 31.93
N ALA A 522 -11.11 18.51 31.07
CA ALA A 522 -10.85 19.94 31.29
C ALA A 522 -12.13 20.78 31.14
N THR A 523 -12.94 20.47 30.14
CA THR A 523 -14.25 21.10 29.91
C THR A 523 -15.24 20.79 31.03
N LEU A 524 -15.28 19.52 31.48
CA LEU A 524 -16.15 19.09 32.58
C LEU A 524 -15.78 19.75 33.93
N ARG A 525 -14.48 19.92 34.21
CA ARG A 525 -14.00 20.62 35.42
C ARG A 525 -14.25 22.12 35.39
N ALA A 526 -14.02 22.77 34.26
CA ALA A 526 -14.28 24.21 34.09
C ALA A 526 -15.75 24.56 34.39
N ALA A 527 -16.67 23.64 34.08
CA ALA A 527 -18.09 23.82 34.35
C ALA A 527 -18.52 23.51 35.80
N ALA A 528 -17.74 22.73 36.55
CA ALA A 528 -17.99 22.41 37.95
C ALA A 528 -17.56 23.53 38.92
N GLY A 529 -16.54 24.33 38.55
CA GLY A 529 -16.01 25.43 39.36
C GLY A 529 -16.85 26.72 39.35
N SER A 530 -17.70 26.93 38.34
CA SER A 530 -18.78 27.92 38.39
C SER A 530 -20.01 27.24 38.97
N ALA A 531 -20.67 27.81 40.00
CA ALA A 531 -21.90 27.26 40.59
C ALA A 531 -22.85 26.74 39.49
N ALA A 532 -22.86 25.42 39.29
CA ALA A 532 -23.49 24.82 38.13
C ALA A 532 -25.00 25.13 38.16
N PRO A 533 -25.61 25.61 37.07
CA PRO A 533 -27.06 25.71 37.03
C PRO A 533 -27.66 24.31 37.23
N PRO A 534 -28.79 24.16 37.95
CA PRO A 534 -29.44 22.87 38.23
C PRO A 534 -29.93 22.09 36.97
N SER A 535 -29.60 22.57 35.77
CA SER A 535 -29.98 22.05 34.46
C SER A 535 -28.82 21.45 33.65
N ALA A 536 -27.61 21.32 34.18
CA ALA A 536 -26.47 20.75 33.45
C ALA A 536 -26.59 19.22 33.30
N VAL A 537 -26.69 18.74 32.06
CA VAL A 537 -26.85 17.30 31.73
C VAL A 537 -25.54 16.51 31.89
N LEU A 538 -24.40 17.20 31.93
CA LEU A 538 -23.07 16.66 32.20
C LEU A 538 -22.57 17.17 33.56
N SER A 539 -22.12 16.27 34.43
CA SER A 539 -21.37 16.63 35.64
C SER A 539 -20.16 15.73 35.81
N SER A 540 -19.09 16.27 36.43
CA SER A 540 -17.91 15.49 36.78
C SER A 540 -18.12 14.79 38.12
N GLY A 541 -17.99 13.46 38.14
CA GLY A 541 -17.76 12.69 39.36
C GLY A 541 -16.28 12.35 39.56
N LEU A 542 -15.42 12.81 38.66
CA LEU A 542 -13.96 12.67 38.76
C LEU A 542 -13.46 13.60 39.87
N THR A 543 -12.63 13.09 40.77
CA THR A 543 -11.97 13.89 41.82
C THR A 543 -11.03 14.93 41.19
N ASP A 544 -10.83 16.06 41.86
CA ASP A 544 -10.24 17.29 41.29
C ASP A 544 -8.89 17.12 40.56
N ASP A 545 -8.11 16.09 40.89
CA ASP A 545 -6.72 15.93 40.43
C ASP A 545 -6.44 14.77 39.45
N LEU A 546 -7.35 13.81 39.22
CA LEU A 546 -7.00 12.60 38.46
C LEU A 546 -8.11 12.14 37.49
N CYS A 547 -7.97 12.52 36.22
CA CYS A 547 -8.67 11.87 35.11
C CYS A 547 -8.00 10.51 34.82
N ASP A 548 -8.80 9.45 34.65
CA ASP A 548 -8.37 8.06 34.48
C ASP A 548 -8.00 7.70 33.03
N ALA A 549 -7.57 8.68 32.23
CA ALA A 549 -7.14 8.46 30.85
C ALA A 549 -6.05 7.37 30.76
N THR A 550 -6.26 6.34 29.93
CA THR A 550 -5.39 5.14 29.87
C THR A 550 -3.90 5.44 29.71
N TYR A 551 -3.55 6.46 28.92
CA TYR A 551 -2.16 6.85 28.66
C TYR A 551 -1.74 8.11 29.43
N GLY A 552 -2.54 8.55 30.39
CA GLY A 552 -2.30 9.73 31.20
C GLY A 552 -2.39 11.06 30.46
N HIS A 553 -1.92 12.11 31.14
CA HIS A 553 -1.94 13.49 30.67
C HIS A 553 -0.56 13.98 30.22
N THR A 554 -0.56 15.05 29.44
CA THR A 554 0.65 15.79 29.04
C THR A 554 0.30 17.26 28.91
N CYS A 555 1.32 18.11 28.91
CA CYS A 555 1.18 19.54 28.69
C CYS A 555 1.52 19.85 27.24
N ALA A 556 0.63 20.61 26.60
CA ALA A 556 0.80 21.13 25.25
C ALA A 556 0.10 22.49 25.16
N LEU A 557 0.57 23.35 24.26
CA LEU A 557 0.10 24.71 24.06
C LEU A 557 0.04 25.50 25.40
N GLY A 558 1.05 25.32 26.25
CA GLY A 558 1.11 25.97 27.56
C GLY A 558 0.09 25.49 28.60
N SER A 559 -0.63 24.39 28.38
CA SER A 559 -1.63 23.87 29.32
C SER A 559 -1.54 22.35 29.51
N CYS A 560 -1.79 21.86 30.73
CA CYS A 560 -1.80 20.42 31.05
C CYS A 560 -3.19 19.79 30.90
N ARG A 561 -3.95 20.27 29.91
CA ARG A 561 -5.34 19.83 29.62
C ARG A 561 -5.41 18.75 28.54
N PHE A 562 -4.26 18.24 28.11
CA PHE A 562 -4.17 17.27 27.04
C PHE A 562 -3.99 15.87 27.60
N ARG A 563 -4.66 14.89 26.99
CA ARG A 563 -4.46 13.46 27.24
C ARG A 563 -3.58 12.87 26.15
N ARG A 564 -2.83 11.82 26.46
CA ARG A 564 -2.03 11.10 25.46
C ARG A 564 -2.92 10.15 24.66
N HIS A 565 -2.70 10.09 23.35
CA HIS A 565 -3.41 9.20 22.43
C HIS A 565 -2.40 8.53 21.48
N PRO A 566 -2.48 7.21 21.27
CA PRO A 566 -1.58 6.50 20.38
C PRO A 566 -1.77 6.93 18.93
N VAL A 567 -0.66 7.19 18.25
CA VAL A 567 -0.61 7.56 16.83
C VAL A 567 0.51 6.79 16.13
N LYS A 568 0.36 6.57 14.83
CA LYS A 568 1.44 6.12 13.95
C LYS A 568 2.19 7.35 13.44
N VAL A 569 3.51 7.34 13.49
CA VAL A 569 4.37 8.38 12.93
C VAL A 569 5.21 7.77 11.83
N LYS A 570 5.32 8.46 10.70
CA LYS A 570 6.08 8.03 9.54
C LYS A 570 7.11 9.11 9.17
N ASP A 571 8.39 8.80 9.28
CA ASP A 571 9.48 9.66 8.80
C ASP A 571 9.74 9.33 7.33
N VAL A 572 9.20 10.15 6.43
CA VAL A 572 9.43 9.99 5.00
C VAL A 572 10.80 10.56 4.65
N ALA A 573 11.51 9.89 3.75
CA ALA A 573 12.82 10.35 3.26
C ALA A 573 12.76 11.83 2.88
N GLY A 574 13.87 12.55 3.11
CA GLY A 574 13.94 13.96 2.74
C GLY A 574 13.63 14.15 1.26
N LEU A 575 12.57 14.91 0.97
CA LEU A 575 12.22 15.28 -0.40
C LEU A 575 13.44 16.00 -1.02
N VAL A 576 13.68 15.77 -2.31
CA VAL A 576 14.71 16.44 -3.11
C VAL A 576 14.00 17.14 -4.27
N GLN A 577 14.52 18.28 -4.71
CA GLN A 577 13.93 19.05 -5.80
C GLN A 577 13.73 18.20 -7.07
N GLY A 578 12.53 18.25 -7.63
CA GLY A 578 12.13 17.48 -8.82
C GLY A 578 11.70 16.05 -8.53
N ALA A 579 11.30 15.72 -7.30
CA ALA A 579 10.80 14.39 -6.94
C ALA A 579 9.54 14.01 -7.73
N TYR A 580 8.67 14.99 -8.01
CA TYR A 580 7.46 14.79 -8.83
C TYR A 580 7.75 14.38 -10.29
N ARG A 581 8.94 14.71 -10.83
CA ARG A 581 9.36 14.34 -12.20
C ARG A 581 9.96 12.94 -12.29
N GLY A 582 9.92 12.15 -11.22
CA GLY A 582 10.52 10.82 -11.20
C GLY A 582 12.05 10.82 -11.13
N LYS A 583 12.72 11.94 -10.80
CA LYS A 583 14.16 11.93 -10.54
C LYS A 583 14.45 11.04 -9.32
N GLY A 584 15.18 9.94 -9.52
CA GLY A 584 15.53 8.98 -8.46
C GLY A 584 14.32 8.18 -7.97
N ARG A 585 14.23 7.91 -6.64
CA ARG A 585 13.08 7.21 -6.01
C ARG A 585 11.89 8.13 -5.69
N GLY A 586 11.80 9.33 -6.30
CA GLY A 586 10.86 10.40 -5.95
C GLY A 586 9.38 10.00 -5.85
N ASN A 587 8.86 9.25 -6.84
CA ASN A 587 7.46 8.80 -6.84
C ASN A 587 7.16 7.78 -5.74
N GLN A 588 8.13 6.95 -5.34
CA GLN A 588 7.95 6.02 -4.20
C GLN A 588 7.81 6.80 -2.88
N PHE A 589 8.59 7.87 -2.69
CA PHE A 589 8.50 8.71 -1.50
C PHE A 589 7.20 9.52 -1.39
N LEU A 590 6.64 9.95 -2.53
CA LEU A 590 5.36 10.66 -2.53
C LEU A 590 4.18 9.70 -2.29
N ASN A 591 4.26 8.47 -2.82
CA ASN A 591 3.29 7.41 -2.49
C ASN A 591 3.31 7.06 -0.99
N ASP A 592 4.46 7.19 -0.33
CA ASP A 592 4.58 7.05 1.12
C ASP A 592 3.83 8.13 1.92
N LEU A 593 3.38 9.22 1.30
CA LEU A 593 2.54 10.23 1.96
C LEU A 593 1.05 9.90 1.89
N CYS A 594 0.64 8.99 1.01
CA CYS A 594 -0.78 8.65 0.79
C CYS A 594 -1.47 8.06 2.03
N ASP A 595 -0.75 7.40 2.93
CA ASP A 595 -1.33 6.81 4.15
C ASP A 595 -1.37 7.78 5.35
N ALA A 596 -0.81 8.99 5.21
CA ALA A 596 -0.84 10.00 6.27
C ALA A 596 -2.20 10.71 6.35
N ASP A 597 -2.70 10.93 7.56
CA ASP A 597 -3.89 11.74 7.85
C ASP A 597 -3.56 13.22 8.00
N VAL A 598 -2.35 13.53 8.47
CA VAL A 598 -1.81 14.89 8.61
C VAL A 598 -0.31 14.88 8.29
N LEU A 599 0.16 15.98 7.69
CA LEU A 599 1.58 16.16 7.37
C LEU A 599 2.19 17.20 8.31
N VAL A 600 3.33 16.86 8.91
CA VAL A 600 4.17 17.80 9.66
C VAL A 600 5.36 18.15 8.79
N HIS A 601 5.36 19.39 8.28
CA HIS A 601 6.46 19.92 7.53
C HIS A 601 7.52 20.49 8.47
N VAL A 602 8.59 19.72 8.69
CA VAL A 602 9.74 20.12 9.49
C VAL A 602 10.65 21.02 8.65
N VAL A 603 10.82 22.27 9.09
CA VAL A 603 11.71 23.25 8.47
C VAL A 603 12.75 23.73 9.48
N ASP A 604 13.89 24.21 8.98
CA ASP A 604 14.91 24.84 9.82
C ASP A 604 14.50 26.28 10.13
N GLY A 605 13.84 26.50 11.26
CA GLY A 605 13.37 27.82 11.71
C GLY A 605 14.48 28.83 11.99
N ALA A 606 15.75 28.43 12.00
CA ALA A 606 16.90 29.32 12.18
C ALA A 606 17.61 29.67 10.87
N ALA A 607 17.15 29.15 9.73
CA ALA A 607 17.79 29.35 8.42
C ALA A 607 19.29 28.97 8.41
N ALA A 608 19.64 27.88 9.10
CA ALA A 608 21.02 27.39 9.23
C ALA A 608 21.31 26.17 8.31
N THR A 609 20.48 25.99 7.28
CA THR A 609 20.61 24.90 6.30
C THR A 609 20.27 25.42 4.91
N GLU A 610 21.09 25.10 3.92
CA GLU A 610 20.88 25.41 2.50
C GLU A 610 19.81 24.50 1.86
N ALA A 611 19.54 24.69 0.56
CA ALA A 611 18.54 23.92 -0.20
C ALA A 611 18.89 22.42 -0.36
N ASP A 612 20.18 22.09 -0.43
CA ASP A 612 20.69 20.72 -0.56
C ASP A 612 20.80 19.97 0.77
N GLY A 613 20.49 20.64 1.89
CA GLY A 613 20.62 20.08 3.24
C GLY A 613 22.00 20.26 3.88
N THR A 614 22.91 21.02 3.27
CA THR A 614 24.20 21.39 3.87
C THR A 614 24.02 22.46 4.94
N ALA A 615 24.86 22.43 5.98
CA ALA A 615 24.80 23.38 7.08
C ALA A 615 25.44 24.73 6.67
N CYS A 616 24.76 25.83 6.96
CA CYS A 616 25.25 27.20 6.76
C CYS A 616 25.12 28.03 8.04
N ALA A 617 25.62 29.28 8.01
CA ALA A 617 25.47 30.15 9.16
C ALA A 617 23.98 30.51 9.36
N PRO A 618 23.49 30.63 10.62
CA PRO A 618 22.09 30.97 10.87
C PRO A 618 21.69 32.27 10.16
N GLY A 619 20.55 32.23 9.45
CA GLY A 619 20.04 33.36 8.67
C GLY A 619 20.49 33.41 7.20
N GLN A 620 21.35 32.49 6.73
CA GLN A 620 21.77 32.45 5.33
C GLN A 620 20.81 31.67 4.42
N GLY A 621 20.20 30.60 4.93
CA GLY A 621 19.23 29.80 4.16
C GLY A 621 17.85 30.47 4.02
N SER A 622 17.08 30.06 3.02
CA SER A 622 15.72 30.58 2.78
C SER A 622 14.64 29.62 3.25
N VAL A 623 13.99 29.92 4.38
CA VAL A 623 12.89 29.10 4.93
C VAL A 623 11.58 29.30 4.16
N MET A 624 11.37 30.48 3.58
CA MET A 624 10.20 30.76 2.75
C MET A 624 10.21 29.92 1.48
N GLU A 625 11.37 29.81 0.84
CA GLU A 625 11.56 28.95 -0.33
C GLU A 625 11.38 27.47 0.03
N ASP A 626 11.89 27.02 1.19
CA ASP A 626 11.69 25.63 1.65
C ASP A 626 10.20 25.26 1.74
N ILE A 627 9.38 26.13 2.37
CA ILE A 627 7.94 25.92 2.54
C ILE A 627 7.23 25.91 1.18
N ALA A 628 7.52 26.89 0.33
CA ALA A 628 6.92 27.00 -0.99
C ALA A 628 7.29 25.79 -1.87
N TRP A 629 8.55 25.38 -1.83
CA TRP A 629 9.06 24.27 -2.62
C TRP A 629 8.38 22.94 -2.27
N VAL A 630 8.29 22.56 -0.99
CA VAL A 630 7.63 21.30 -0.59
C VAL A 630 6.17 21.26 -1.05
N ARG A 631 5.47 22.39 -0.98
CA ARG A 631 4.09 22.51 -1.45
C ARG A 631 4.00 22.34 -2.96
N SER A 632 4.88 23.00 -3.71
CA SER A 632 4.93 22.90 -5.17
C SER A 632 5.23 21.48 -5.64
N GLU A 633 6.07 20.72 -4.92
CA GLU A 633 6.33 19.30 -5.22
C GLU A 633 5.08 18.43 -5.05
N VAL A 634 4.42 18.51 -3.89
CA VAL A 634 3.20 17.73 -3.61
C VAL A 634 2.08 18.11 -4.58
N HIS A 635 1.95 19.41 -4.88
CA HIS A 635 1.00 19.90 -5.88
C HIS A 635 1.28 19.32 -7.26
N SER A 636 2.53 19.46 -7.70
CA SER A 636 2.96 19.04 -9.03
C SER A 636 2.74 17.56 -9.27
N TRP A 637 3.00 16.73 -8.27
CA TRP A 637 2.78 15.29 -8.35
C TRP A 637 1.33 14.90 -8.61
N ILE A 638 0.38 15.50 -7.89
CA ILE A 638 -1.05 15.21 -8.11
C ILE A 638 -1.52 15.80 -9.43
N TYR A 639 -1.08 17.02 -9.74
CA TYR A 639 -1.42 17.70 -11.00
C TYR A 639 -0.96 16.91 -12.23
N ASP A 640 0.30 16.47 -12.26
CA ASP A 640 0.85 15.74 -13.41
C ASP A 640 0.21 14.36 -13.59
N ASN A 641 -0.13 13.67 -12.50
CA ASN A 641 -0.87 12.41 -12.57
C ASN A 641 -2.26 12.56 -13.18
N LEU A 642 -2.94 13.69 -12.92
CA LEU A 642 -4.24 14.00 -13.53
C LEU A 642 -4.07 14.46 -14.98
N ARG A 643 -3.09 15.32 -15.25
CA ARG A 643 -2.76 15.83 -16.59
C ARG A 643 -2.44 14.68 -17.55
N ALA A 644 -1.61 13.73 -17.14
CA ALA A 644 -1.24 12.56 -17.95
C ALA A 644 -2.44 11.72 -18.41
N LYS A 645 -3.55 11.73 -17.65
CA LYS A 645 -4.76 10.97 -17.95
C LYS A 645 -5.94 11.86 -18.39
N TRP A 646 -5.69 13.12 -18.68
CA TRP A 646 -6.74 14.13 -18.89
C TRP A 646 -7.69 13.81 -20.05
N ALA A 647 -7.16 13.36 -21.19
CA ALA A 647 -7.99 12.98 -22.35
C ALA A 647 -9.00 11.86 -21.99
N GLY A 648 -8.58 10.90 -21.15
CA GLY A 648 -9.45 9.86 -20.62
C GLY A 648 -10.48 10.38 -19.61
N LEU A 649 -10.10 11.35 -18.77
CA LEU A 649 -10.98 11.99 -17.80
C LEU A 649 -12.08 12.82 -18.46
N VAL A 650 -11.76 13.59 -19.51
CA VAL A 650 -12.73 14.37 -20.28
C VAL A 650 -13.75 13.44 -20.96
N ARG A 651 -13.29 12.30 -21.51
CA ARG A 651 -14.18 11.29 -22.12
C ARG A 651 -15.07 10.59 -21.10
N GLN A 652 -14.55 10.33 -19.89
CA GLN A 652 -15.27 9.63 -18.82
C GLN A 652 -15.11 10.36 -17.48
N PRO A 653 -15.89 11.43 -17.23
CA PRO A 653 -15.74 12.26 -16.02
C PRO A 653 -15.93 11.51 -14.70
N ARG A 654 -16.64 10.38 -14.72
CA ARG A 654 -16.79 9.48 -13.55
C ARG A 654 -15.46 8.95 -13.02
N LYS A 655 -14.45 8.76 -13.89
CA LYS A 655 -13.14 8.24 -13.52
C LYS A 655 -12.36 9.21 -12.61
N LEU A 656 -12.68 10.50 -12.62
CA LEU A 656 -12.03 11.49 -11.76
C LEU A 656 -12.10 11.10 -10.29
N ARG A 657 -13.26 10.61 -9.82
CA ARG A 657 -13.46 10.16 -8.43
C ARG A 657 -12.61 8.94 -8.08
N VAL A 658 -12.41 8.04 -9.04
CA VAL A 658 -11.64 6.80 -8.86
C VAL A 658 -10.15 7.08 -8.85
N MET A 659 -9.68 8.07 -9.61
CA MET A 659 -8.27 8.47 -9.63
C MET A 659 -7.73 8.85 -8.24
N PHE A 660 -8.60 9.35 -7.36
CA PHE A 660 -8.20 9.77 -6.02
C PHE A 660 -8.15 8.63 -4.99
N SER A 661 -8.61 7.42 -5.34
CA SER A 661 -8.56 6.26 -4.43
C SER A 661 -7.12 5.87 -4.07
N GLY A 662 -6.18 6.03 -5.00
CA GLY A 662 -4.74 5.81 -4.78
C GLY A 662 -4.12 6.73 -3.72
N TYR A 663 -4.78 7.85 -3.40
CA TYR A 663 -4.38 8.79 -2.34
C TYR A 663 -5.18 8.57 -1.04
N GLY A 664 -5.90 7.46 -0.91
CA GLY A 664 -6.72 7.13 0.27
C GLY A 664 -8.03 7.92 0.36
N SER A 665 -8.42 8.64 -0.70
CA SER A 665 -9.66 9.43 -0.74
C SER A 665 -10.84 8.62 -1.24
N ILE A 666 -11.97 8.73 -0.54
CA ILE A 666 -13.25 8.13 -0.93
C ILE A 666 -13.95 9.06 -1.94
N SER A 667 -14.74 8.52 -2.87
CA SER A 667 -15.46 9.33 -3.86
C SER A 667 -16.33 10.45 -3.25
N THR A 668 -16.91 10.22 -2.07
CA THR A 668 -17.70 11.22 -1.34
C THR A 668 -16.88 12.41 -0.85
N PHE A 669 -15.59 12.18 -0.55
CA PHE A 669 -14.65 13.25 -0.21
C PHE A 669 -14.35 14.10 -1.45
N VAL A 670 -14.08 13.46 -2.60
CA VAL A 670 -13.85 14.17 -3.87
C VAL A 670 -15.07 15.00 -4.27
N ASP A 671 -16.28 14.48 -4.08
CA ASP A 671 -17.52 15.23 -4.32
C ASP A 671 -17.69 16.42 -3.37
N ARG A 672 -17.11 16.36 -2.16
CA ARG A 672 -17.06 17.51 -1.25
C ARG A 672 -16.12 18.59 -1.78
N VAL A 673 -14.97 18.20 -2.35
CA VAL A 673 -14.03 19.13 -3.00
C VAL A 673 -14.65 19.75 -4.25
N LEU A 674 -15.26 18.95 -5.13
CA LEU A 674 -15.92 19.41 -6.34
C LEU A 674 -17.02 20.44 -6.06
N ARG A 675 -17.83 20.21 -5.02
CA ARG A 675 -18.87 21.15 -4.58
C ARG A 675 -18.31 22.52 -4.20
N ARG A 676 -17.15 22.55 -3.54
CA ARG A 676 -16.48 23.80 -3.16
C ARG A 676 -15.86 24.55 -4.33
N VAL A 677 -15.55 23.84 -5.41
CA VAL A 677 -15.17 24.46 -6.69
C VAL A 677 -16.42 24.89 -7.51
N GLY A 678 -17.63 24.63 -7.01
CA GLY A 678 -18.89 25.02 -7.64
C GLY A 678 -19.54 23.93 -8.51
N ILE A 679 -19.04 22.69 -8.45
CA ILE A 679 -19.57 21.56 -9.21
C ILE A 679 -20.44 20.70 -8.30
N ALA A 680 -21.76 20.88 -8.40
CA ALA A 680 -22.71 20.20 -7.51
C ALA A 680 -22.97 18.73 -7.90
N ASN A 681 -23.20 18.47 -9.19
CA ASN A 681 -23.76 17.20 -9.67
C ASN A 681 -22.96 16.64 -10.86
N GLU A 682 -23.15 15.35 -11.16
CA GLU A 682 -22.46 14.67 -12.28
C GLU A 682 -22.72 15.33 -13.64
N VAL A 683 -23.91 15.91 -13.83
CA VAL A 683 -24.28 16.65 -15.05
C VAL A 683 -23.44 17.91 -15.19
N ALA A 684 -23.25 18.66 -14.09
CA ALA A 684 -22.40 19.84 -14.08
C ALA A 684 -20.94 19.47 -14.34
N LEU A 685 -20.46 18.37 -13.74
CA LEU A 685 -19.11 17.86 -13.98
C LEU A 685 -18.88 17.52 -15.46
N LYS A 686 -19.83 16.82 -16.10
CA LYS A 686 -19.75 16.49 -17.54
C LYS A 686 -19.72 17.72 -18.45
N ALA A 687 -20.44 18.78 -18.08
CA ALA A 687 -20.50 20.01 -18.86
C ALA A 687 -19.23 20.87 -18.69
N ILE A 688 -18.68 20.92 -17.47
CA ILE A 688 -17.61 21.85 -17.09
C ILE A 688 -16.22 21.23 -17.25
N LEU A 689 -16.04 19.92 -17.03
CA LEU A 689 -14.72 19.29 -17.11
C LEU A 689 -14.02 19.47 -18.47
N PRO A 690 -14.70 19.42 -19.63
CA PRO A 690 -14.07 19.70 -20.92
C PRO A 690 -13.60 21.14 -21.09
N THR A 691 -14.11 22.09 -20.28
CA THR A 691 -13.74 23.51 -20.35
C THR A 691 -12.62 23.90 -19.40
N TRP A 692 -12.13 22.96 -18.57
CA TRP A 692 -11.02 23.22 -17.65
C TRP A 692 -9.69 23.32 -18.41
N GLY A 693 -8.90 24.35 -18.08
CA GLY A 693 -7.50 24.48 -18.44
C GLY A 693 -6.56 24.34 -17.23
N PRO A 694 -5.30 24.79 -17.37
CA PRO A 694 -4.30 24.77 -16.30
C PRO A 694 -4.76 25.39 -14.99
N ARG A 695 -5.34 26.60 -15.06
CA ARG A 695 -5.77 27.36 -13.87
C ARG A 695 -6.86 26.63 -13.07
N GLU A 696 -7.87 26.09 -13.75
CA GLU A 696 -8.98 25.39 -13.08
C GLU A 696 -8.51 24.08 -12.44
N LEU A 697 -7.62 23.33 -13.12
CA LEU A 697 -7.07 22.10 -12.57
C LEU A 697 -6.16 22.39 -11.36
N HIS A 698 -5.30 23.41 -11.43
CA HIS A 698 -4.49 23.84 -10.28
C HIS A 698 -5.36 24.25 -9.09
N ALA A 699 -6.44 25.01 -9.32
CA ALA A 699 -7.37 25.41 -8.25
C ALA A 699 -8.02 24.20 -7.57
N PHE A 700 -8.45 23.20 -8.36
CA PHE A 700 -9.00 21.96 -7.82
C PHE A 700 -7.97 21.15 -7.03
N VAL A 701 -6.75 21.00 -7.55
CA VAL A 701 -5.66 20.26 -6.89
C VAL A 701 -5.22 20.94 -5.59
N ALA A 702 -5.07 22.26 -5.57
CA ALA A 702 -4.73 23.00 -4.36
C ALA A 702 -5.78 22.80 -3.25
N LEU A 703 -7.07 22.89 -3.60
CA LEU A 703 -8.15 22.67 -2.65
C LEU A 703 -8.21 21.23 -2.17
N TYR A 704 -7.99 20.26 -3.07
CA TYR A 704 -7.89 18.85 -2.71
C TYR A 704 -6.76 18.61 -1.71
N ILE A 705 -5.56 19.13 -1.95
CA ILE A 705 -4.40 18.96 -1.07
C ILE A 705 -4.66 19.56 0.30
N ARG A 706 -5.19 20.79 0.39
CA ARG A 706 -5.46 21.43 1.69
C ARG A 706 -6.47 20.67 2.54
N LEU A 707 -7.45 20.02 1.91
CA LEU A 707 -8.45 19.21 2.61
C LEU A 707 -7.96 17.79 2.93
N ARG A 708 -7.19 17.18 2.02
CA ARG A 708 -6.75 15.78 2.17
C ARG A 708 -5.49 15.66 3.01
N PHE A 709 -4.55 16.58 2.81
CA PHE A 709 -3.24 16.59 3.44
C PHE A 709 -3.07 17.90 4.21
N PRO A 710 -3.80 18.09 5.34
CA PRO A 710 -3.57 19.24 6.19
C PRO A 710 -2.09 19.27 6.62
N MET A 711 -1.46 20.44 6.52
CA MET A 711 -0.03 20.62 6.80
C MET A 711 0.16 21.52 8.02
N VAL A 712 0.96 21.06 8.99
CA VAL A 712 1.46 21.88 10.10
C VAL A 712 2.95 22.12 9.89
N VAL A 713 3.38 23.38 9.94
CA VAL A 713 4.78 23.74 9.71
C VAL A 713 5.50 23.84 11.06
N ALA A 714 6.42 22.92 11.29
CA ALA A 714 7.22 22.84 12.50
C ALA A 714 8.57 23.55 12.31
N LEU A 715 8.73 24.73 12.92
CA LEU A 715 9.94 25.54 12.87
C LEU A 715 10.97 24.99 13.85
N ASN A 716 11.77 24.03 13.41
CA ASN A 716 12.80 23.39 14.23
C ASN A 716 14.01 24.31 14.45
N LYS A 717 14.86 23.98 15.44
CA LYS A 717 16.04 24.78 15.82
C LYS A 717 15.68 26.17 16.37
N ALA A 718 14.53 26.29 17.02
CA ALA A 718 14.06 27.56 17.60
C ALA A 718 14.88 28.04 18.82
N ASP A 719 15.86 27.24 19.27
CA ASP A 719 16.86 27.57 20.27
C ASP A 719 17.97 28.51 19.74
N LEU A 720 18.08 28.70 18.42
CA LEU A 720 19.06 29.58 17.81
C LEU A 720 18.57 31.05 17.75
N PRO A 721 19.47 32.04 17.86
CA PRO A 721 19.10 33.45 18.03
C PRO A 721 18.34 34.05 16.82
N THR A 722 18.59 33.56 15.60
CA THR A 722 17.92 34.04 14.38
C THR A 722 16.48 33.57 14.25
N ALA A 723 16.05 32.59 15.04
CA ALA A 723 14.74 31.97 14.88
C ALA A 723 13.57 32.91 15.26
N ALA A 724 13.78 33.81 16.23
CA ALA A 724 12.76 34.76 16.70
C ALA A 724 12.28 35.72 15.61
N ASP A 725 13.23 36.37 14.94
CA ASP A 725 12.94 37.32 13.88
C ASP A 725 12.34 36.62 12.65
N LEU A 726 12.87 35.44 12.29
CA LEU A 726 12.39 34.68 11.14
C LEU A 726 10.99 34.10 11.36
N ALA A 727 10.68 33.58 12.55
CA ALA A 727 9.33 33.14 12.89
C ALA A 727 8.32 34.29 12.79
N THR A 728 8.73 35.52 13.15
CA THR A 728 7.89 36.72 13.00
C THR A 728 7.68 37.07 11.53
N ALA A 729 8.72 37.03 10.70
CA ALA A 729 8.60 37.27 9.26
C ALA A 729 7.71 36.23 8.56
N LEU A 730 7.87 34.95 8.90
CA LEU A 730 7.06 33.85 8.34
C LEU A 730 5.58 33.97 8.69
N ARG A 731 5.25 34.40 9.91
CA ARG A 731 3.86 34.65 10.31
C ARG A 731 3.19 35.77 9.51
N HIS A 732 3.96 36.79 9.10
CA HIS A 732 3.44 37.85 8.23
C HIS A 732 3.25 37.37 6.79
N ALA A 733 4.17 36.55 6.28
CA ALA A 733 4.09 36.00 4.93
C ALA A 733 2.99 34.93 4.78
N TYR A 734 2.77 34.13 5.82
CA TYR A 734 1.83 33.01 5.85
C TYR A 734 0.84 33.13 7.02
N PRO A 735 -0.06 34.12 7.01
CA PRO A 735 -0.95 34.41 8.15
C PRO A 735 -2.01 33.33 8.41
N HIS A 736 -2.19 32.41 7.46
CA HIS A 736 -3.21 31.36 7.51
C HIS A 736 -2.63 29.98 7.81
N GLU A 737 -1.31 29.89 8.01
CA GLU A 737 -0.61 28.64 8.23
C GLU A 737 -0.32 28.44 9.72
N VAL A 738 -0.37 27.18 10.16
CA VAL A 738 -0.05 26.82 11.54
C VAL A 738 1.46 26.64 11.67
N LEU A 739 2.13 27.69 12.15
CA LEU A 739 3.57 27.77 12.36
C LEU A 739 3.91 27.55 13.84
N VAL A 740 4.52 26.42 14.17
CA VAL A 740 4.83 26.05 15.56
C VAL A 740 6.35 25.94 15.75
N PRO A 741 6.97 26.78 16.60
CA PRO A 741 8.39 26.65 16.94
C PRO A 741 8.66 25.40 17.76
N MET A 742 9.79 24.75 17.51
CA MET A 742 10.23 23.59 18.29
C MET A 742 11.75 23.44 18.30
N THR A 743 12.25 22.67 19.26
CA THR A 743 13.64 22.20 19.32
C THR A 743 13.66 20.69 19.54
N ALA A 744 13.63 19.92 18.44
CA ALA A 744 13.58 18.46 18.48
C ALA A 744 14.84 17.85 19.15
N ARG A 745 16.01 18.48 18.99
CA ARG A 745 17.27 18.01 19.58
C ARG A 745 17.23 18.00 21.11
N THR A 746 16.74 19.08 21.72
CA THR A 746 16.65 19.22 23.18
C THR A 746 15.63 18.24 23.75
N GLU A 747 14.47 18.06 23.11
CA GLU A 747 13.47 17.07 23.51
C GLU A 747 14.07 15.65 23.52
N TRP A 748 14.71 15.25 22.41
CA TRP A 748 15.33 13.94 22.29
C TRP A 748 16.42 13.72 23.34
N LEU A 749 17.29 14.72 23.54
CA LEU A 749 18.38 14.63 24.50
C LEU A 749 17.87 14.54 25.95
N ALA A 750 16.83 15.30 26.30
CA ALA A 750 16.20 15.23 27.61
C ALA A 750 15.62 13.83 27.88
N LEU A 751 14.96 13.21 26.88
CA LEU A 751 14.44 11.84 26.98
C LEU A 751 15.57 10.80 27.12
N GLN A 752 16.66 10.94 26.35
CA GLN A 752 17.83 10.07 26.48
C GLN A 752 18.45 10.16 27.88
N LEU A 753 18.64 11.37 28.41
CA LEU A 753 19.18 11.59 29.76
C LEU A 753 18.24 11.06 30.83
N SER A 754 16.92 11.16 30.63
CA SER A 754 15.94 10.64 31.57
C SER A 754 15.94 9.12 31.62
N ARG A 755 16.05 8.43 30.47
CA ARG A 755 16.22 6.97 30.42
C ARG A 755 17.50 6.50 31.11
N ARG A 756 18.55 7.32 31.09
CA ARG A 756 19.82 7.05 31.79
C ARG A 756 19.76 7.41 33.28
N GLY A 757 18.66 7.98 33.78
CA GLY A 757 18.46 8.33 35.18
C GLY A 757 19.18 9.62 35.64
N TYR A 758 19.57 10.49 34.70
CA TYR A 758 20.23 11.77 35.06
C TYR A 758 19.26 12.91 35.32
N VAL A 759 18.04 12.81 34.77
CA VAL A 759 17.03 13.87 34.80
C VAL A 759 15.62 13.27 34.89
N ASP A 760 14.75 13.93 35.65
CA ASP A 760 13.31 13.64 35.64
C ASP A 760 12.65 14.57 34.62
N TYR A 761 12.23 14.01 33.50
CA TYR A 761 11.61 14.73 32.40
C TYR A 761 10.41 13.98 31.86
N THR A 762 9.31 14.71 31.67
CA THR A 762 8.14 14.22 30.97
C THR A 762 7.91 15.05 29.70
N PRO A 763 7.56 14.42 28.56
CA PRO A 763 7.31 15.15 27.33
C PRO A 763 6.29 16.28 27.52
N GLY A 764 6.65 17.47 27.06
CA GLY A 764 5.83 18.69 27.18
C GLY A 764 5.99 19.46 28.49
N ALA A 765 6.83 19.00 29.42
CA ALA A 765 7.12 19.74 30.64
C ALA A 765 7.88 21.04 30.33
N ALA A 766 7.53 22.12 31.04
CA ALA A 766 8.21 23.42 30.93
C ALA A 766 9.50 23.51 31.77
N SER A 767 9.75 22.50 32.61
CA SER A 767 10.93 22.40 33.46
C SER A 767 11.36 20.95 33.58
N LEU A 768 12.58 20.76 34.08
CA LEU A 768 13.21 19.45 34.21
C LEU A 768 13.79 19.32 35.62
N GLY A 769 13.54 18.18 36.27
CA GLY A 769 14.13 17.84 37.55
C GLY A 769 15.54 17.26 37.35
N VAL A 770 16.52 17.72 38.12
CA VAL A 770 17.87 17.11 38.09
C VAL A 770 17.99 16.21 39.31
N GLU A 771 18.03 14.90 39.09
CA GLU A 771 18.26 13.93 40.16
C GLU A 771 19.75 13.88 40.50
N VAL A 772 20.22 14.81 41.35
CA VAL A 772 21.57 14.74 41.91
C VAL A 772 21.54 13.81 43.13
N GLY A 773 21.58 12.51 42.85
CA GLY A 773 21.53 11.45 43.85
C GLY A 773 22.55 10.33 43.61
N CYS A 774 23.82 10.66 43.38
CA CYS A 774 24.91 9.68 43.44
C CYS A 774 25.95 10.11 44.48
N GLY A 775 25.68 9.79 45.75
CA GLY A 775 26.79 9.42 46.63
C GLY A 775 27.53 8.25 45.96
N GLU A 776 28.84 8.37 45.81
CA GLU A 776 29.75 7.51 45.02
C GLU A 776 29.74 7.79 43.50
N VAL A 777 30.44 8.86 43.11
CA VAL A 777 30.61 9.31 41.73
C VAL A 777 31.58 8.41 40.97
N ALA A 778 31.07 7.54 40.10
CA ALA A 778 31.79 7.18 38.88
C ALA A 778 31.94 8.46 38.02
N PRO A 779 33.12 8.75 37.43
CA PRO A 779 33.32 10.00 36.72
C PRO A 779 32.39 10.09 35.49
N LEU A 780 31.42 11.00 35.52
CA LEU A 780 30.60 11.30 34.33
C LEU A 780 31.51 11.65 33.16
N GLY A 781 31.34 10.95 32.04
CA GLY A 781 32.03 11.22 30.79
C GLY A 781 31.86 12.68 30.37
N LYS A 782 32.89 13.27 29.73
CA LYS A 782 32.88 14.68 29.31
C LYS A 782 31.67 15.01 28.42
N ASN A 783 31.27 14.07 27.54
CA ASN A 783 30.15 14.26 26.62
C ASN A 783 28.81 14.37 27.36
N VAL A 784 28.55 13.47 28.33
CA VAL A 784 27.30 13.50 29.13
C VAL A 784 27.20 14.79 29.95
N ARG A 785 28.32 15.31 30.45
CA ARG A 785 28.34 16.61 31.14
C ARG A 785 27.97 17.77 30.22
N GLN A 786 28.44 17.77 28.98
CA GLN A 786 28.07 18.78 28.01
C GLN A 786 26.59 18.66 27.63
N GLU A 787 26.11 17.45 27.35
CA GLU A 787 24.70 17.17 27.04
C GLU A 787 23.75 17.64 28.15
N LEU A 788 24.08 17.32 29.41
CA LEU A 788 23.32 17.76 30.57
C LEU A 788 23.35 19.29 30.72
N HIS A 789 24.52 19.90 30.52
CA HIS A 789 24.65 21.36 30.54
C HIS A 789 23.76 22.03 29.49
N ASP A 790 23.77 21.52 28.25
CA ASP A 790 23.00 22.09 27.14
C ASP A 790 21.49 22.03 27.43
N VAL A 791 20.96 20.86 27.83
CA VAL A 791 19.53 20.70 28.17
C VAL A 791 19.13 21.57 29.36
N VAL A 792 19.91 21.54 30.45
CA VAL A 792 19.62 22.34 31.64
C VAL A 792 19.70 23.83 31.36
N SER A 793 20.62 24.27 30.50
CA SER A 793 20.75 25.68 30.10
C SER A 793 19.51 26.18 29.34
N PHE A 794 18.94 25.34 28.46
CA PHE A 794 17.70 25.64 27.74
C PHE A 794 16.50 25.79 28.68
N PHE A 795 16.31 24.85 29.63
CA PHE A 795 15.19 24.94 30.57
C PHE A 795 15.37 26.07 31.60
N ARG A 796 16.61 26.46 31.91
CA ARG A 796 16.88 27.62 32.79
C ARG A 796 16.66 28.95 32.08
N SER A 797 17.06 29.08 30.82
CA SER A 797 16.85 30.32 30.05
C SER A 797 15.36 30.61 29.84
N THR A 798 14.55 29.57 29.70
CA THR A 798 13.08 29.64 29.59
C THR A 798 12.38 29.83 30.94
N ALA A 799 12.93 29.31 32.05
CA ALA A 799 12.38 29.49 33.40
C ALA A 799 12.69 30.86 34.03
N ALA A 800 13.82 31.50 33.68
CA ALA A 800 14.22 32.81 34.22
C ALA A 800 13.36 33.99 33.70
N SER A 801 12.43 33.75 32.79
CA SER A 801 11.59 34.74 32.10
C SER A 801 10.28 35.10 32.83
N GLN A 802 10.17 34.89 34.15
CA GLN A 802 8.95 35.21 34.93
C GLN A 802 8.74 36.71 35.27
N GLU A 803 9.68 37.58 34.89
CA GLU A 803 9.48 39.04 34.77
C GLU A 803 8.97 39.36 33.34
N PRO A 804 8.20 40.45 33.10
CA PRO A 804 7.54 40.70 31.81
C PRO A 804 8.57 40.62 30.67
N LEU A 805 8.36 39.63 29.79
CA LEU A 805 9.37 39.14 28.84
C LEU A 805 10.08 40.27 28.07
N PRO A 806 11.43 40.25 27.96
CA PRO A 806 12.07 40.81 26.77
C PRO A 806 11.62 39.96 25.57
N SER A 807 11.37 40.63 24.45
CA SER A 807 10.82 40.14 23.18
C SER A 807 11.58 39.01 22.45
N SER A 808 12.50 38.29 23.11
CA SER A 808 13.48 37.40 22.49
C SER A 808 13.29 35.90 22.72
N SER A 809 12.45 35.44 23.65
CA SER A 809 12.28 33.99 23.92
C SER A 809 10.98 33.46 23.31
N LEU A 810 11.10 32.66 22.23
CA LEU A 810 9.98 32.09 21.48
C LEU A 810 9.27 30.91 22.16
N LEU A 811 9.94 30.26 23.13
CA LEU A 811 9.55 28.95 23.65
C LEU A 811 9.48 28.93 25.18
N CYS A 812 8.42 28.32 25.72
CA CYS A 812 8.29 27.98 27.15
C CYS A 812 8.42 26.47 27.42
N THR A 813 8.43 25.66 26.35
CA THR A 813 8.63 24.20 26.33
C THR A 813 9.54 23.88 25.15
N THR A 814 9.84 22.61 24.88
CA THR A 814 10.57 22.21 23.66
C THR A 814 9.75 22.36 22.38
N GLY A 815 8.44 22.60 22.45
CA GLY A 815 7.54 22.76 21.30
C GLY A 815 7.17 21.48 20.55
N VAL A 816 7.79 20.32 20.84
CA VAL A 816 7.49 19.06 20.14
C VAL A 816 6.06 18.59 20.38
N GLN A 817 5.59 18.64 21.63
CA GLN A 817 4.20 18.31 21.97
C GLN A 817 3.20 19.33 21.39
N ASP A 818 3.62 20.58 21.21
CA ASP A 818 2.79 21.63 20.63
C ASP A 818 2.56 21.40 19.14
N VAL A 819 3.59 20.96 18.41
CA VAL A 819 3.50 20.54 17.00
C VAL A 819 2.54 19.36 16.87
N LEU A 820 2.65 18.36 17.75
CA LEU A 820 1.73 17.22 17.74
C LEU A 820 0.30 17.65 18.07
N ALA A 821 0.09 18.53 19.04
CA ALA A 821 -1.24 19.04 19.38
C ALA A 821 -1.88 19.77 18.20
N ALA A 822 -1.11 20.60 17.51
CA ALA A 822 -1.53 21.30 16.30
C ALA A 822 -1.85 20.32 15.16
N ALA A 823 -1.03 19.30 14.95
CA ALA A 823 -1.26 18.26 13.94
C ALA A 823 -2.56 17.49 14.22
N MET A 824 -2.80 17.10 15.47
CA MET A 824 -4.02 16.41 15.86
C MET A 824 -5.27 17.29 15.73
N ALA A 825 -5.14 18.60 15.96
CA ALA A 825 -6.22 19.56 15.76
C ALA A 825 -6.60 19.75 14.28
N ALA A 826 -5.64 19.54 13.37
CA ALA A 826 -5.86 19.65 11.93
C ALA A 826 -6.51 18.41 11.30
N CYS A 827 -6.50 17.25 11.99
CA CYS A 827 -7.12 16.02 11.52
C CYS A 827 -8.66 16.09 11.55
N GLU A 828 -9.34 15.84 10.42
CA GLU A 828 -10.81 15.68 10.36
C GLU A 828 -11.26 14.30 10.87
N VAL A 829 -11.21 14.08 12.19
CA VAL A 829 -11.67 12.82 12.82
C VAL A 829 -12.76 13.03 13.87
N VAL A 830 -13.48 11.94 14.15
CA VAL A 830 -14.49 11.86 15.21
C VAL A 830 -13.88 11.15 16.41
N LEU A 831 -13.77 11.88 17.52
CA LEU A 831 -13.34 11.39 18.82
C LEU A 831 -14.57 10.97 19.64
N VAL A 832 -14.65 9.68 19.96
CA VAL A 832 -15.72 9.11 20.78
C VAL A 832 -15.17 8.73 22.16
N TYR A 833 -15.78 9.31 23.19
CA TYR A 833 -15.52 8.99 24.60
C TYR A 833 -16.70 8.19 25.16
N PRO A 834 -16.60 6.85 25.21
CA PRO A 834 -17.68 6.03 25.76
C PRO A 834 -17.76 6.22 27.29
N VAL A 835 -18.97 6.48 27.79
CA VAL A 835 -19.26 6.66 29.22
C VAL A 835 -20.47 5.82 29.65
N ARG A 836 -20.50 5.44 30.93
CA ARG A 836 -21.64 4.72 31.52
C ARG A 836 -22.83 5.62 31.80
N ALA A 837 -22.57 6.84 32.25
CA ALA A 837 -23.56 7.85 32.58
C ALA A 837 -23.02 9.24 32.25
N PHE A 838 -23.93 10.18 31.91
CA PHE A 838 -23.59 11.59 31.70
C PHE A 838 -23.53 12.37 33.01
N HIS A 839 -24.27 11.92 34.03
CA HIS A 839 -24.36 12.59 35.32
C HIS A 839 -24.36 11.55 36.46
N PRO A 840 -23.26 11.43 37.23
CA PRO A 840 -21.92 11.96 36.94
C PRO A 840 -21.18 11.11 35.90
N VAL A 841 -20.30 11.75 35.13
CA VAL A 841 -19.25 11.05 34.37
C VAL A 841 -18.20 10.56 35.36
N THR A 842 -18.04 9.24 35.48
CA THR A 842 -17.13 8.60 36.44
C THR A 842 -15.81 8.13 35.83
N SER A 843 -15.73 8.01 34.50
CA SER A 843 -14.55 7.50 33.79
C SER A 843 -14.50 8.08 32.37
N LEU A 844 -13.29 8.41 31.93
CA LEU A 844 -12.93 8.82 30.57
C LEU A 844 -11.72 8.02 30.06
N ALA A 845 -11.53 6.80 30.55
CA ALA A 845 -10.39 5.95 30.23
C ALA A 845 -10.15 5.81 28.73
N HIS A 846 -11.19 5.47 27.97
CA HIS A 846 -11.09 5.19 26.54
C HIS A 846 -11.37 6.43 25.67
N CYS A 847 -10.63 6.54 24.56
CA CYS A 847 -10.84 7.52 23.50
C CYS A 847 -10.65 6.79 22.17
N LEU A 848 -11.71 6.69 21.38
CA LEU A 848 -11.70 5.99 20.09
C LEU A 848 -11.79 6.99 18.95
N THR A 849 -11.04 6.72 17.88
CA THR A 849 -10.93 7.56 16.69
C THR A 849 -11.66 6.91 15.51
N PHE A 850 -12.53 7.69 14.88
CA PHE A 850 -13.30 7.26 13.72
C PHE A 850 -13.21 8.30 12.60
N LYS A 851 -13.38 7.85 11.36
CA LYS A 851 -13.50 8.76 10.22
C LYS A 851 -14.80 9.57 10.30
N LEU A 852 -14.76 10.82 9.86
CA LEU A 852 -15.95 11.64 9.72
C LEU A 852 -16.99 10.92 8.84
N GLY A 853 -18.24 10.86 9.32
CA GLY A 853 -19.29 10.13 8.63
C GLY A 853 -19.54 8.71 9.15
N SER A 854 -18.89 8.29 10.24
CA SER A 854 -19.12 6.98 10.86
C SER A 854 -20.49 6.89 11.54
N SER A 855 -21.19 5.75 11.37
CA SER A 855 -22.50 5.49 11.97
C SER A 855 -22.41 5.00 13.41
N ALA A 856 -23.47 5.20 14.18
CA ALA A 856 -23.57 4.73 15.56
C ALA A 856 -23.37 3.20 15.69
N GLU A 857 -23.85 2.43 14.72
CA GLU A 857 -23.66 0.97 14.65
C GLU A 857 -22.18 0.58 14.53
N ARG A 858 -21.39 1.26 13.68
CA ARG A 858 -19.97 0.95 13.53
C ARG A 858 -19.15 1.26 14.78
N VAL A 859 -19.50 2.32 15.48
CA VAL A 859 -18.89 2.65 16.78
C VAL A 859 -19.18 1.54 17.78
N PHE A 860 -20.43 1.04 17.82
CA PHE A 860 -20.82 -0.09 18.65
C PHE A 860 -20.05 -1.36 18.29
N ASP A 861 -19.97 -1.72 17.02
CA ASP A 861 -19.26 -2.92 16.56
C ASP A 861 -17.77 -2.87 16.91
N SER A 862 -17.15 -1.68 16.83
CA SER A 862 -15.76 -1.47 17.24
C SER A 862 -15.58 -1.66 18.74
N LEU A 863 -16.52 -1.20 19.57
CA LEU A 863 -16.52 -1.42 21.02
C LEU A 863 -16.70 -2.91 21.38
N VAL A 864 -17.51 -3.64 20.60
CA VAL A 864 -17.65 -5.10 20.75
C VAL A 864 -16.36 -5.82 20.38
N HIS A 865 -15.70 -5.43 19.28
CA HIS A 865 -14.42 -5.99 18.87
C HIS A 865 -13.32 -5.74 19.92
N LEU A 866 -13.30 -4.55 20.54
CA LEU A 866 -12.40 -4.21 21.64
C LEU A 866 -12.78 -4.87 22.98
N LYS A 867 -13.84 -5.70 23.01
CA LYS A 867 -14.37 -6.36 24.21
C LYS A 867 -14.78 -5.40 25.33
N LEU A 868 -15.13 -4.16 24.97
CA LEU A 868 -15.65 -3.15 25.89
C LEU A 868 -17.18 -3.26 26.04
N LEU A 869 -17.86 -3.83 25.06
CA LEU A 869 -19.29 -4.11 25.08
C LEU A 869 -19.58 -5.50 24.52
N GLU A 870 -20.73 -6.07 24.86
CA GLU A 870 -21.24 -7.31 24.26
C GLU A 870 -22.70 -7.13 23.85
N GLY A 871 -23.16 -7.87 22.84
CA GLY A 871 -24.57 -7.94 22.46
C GLY A 871 -24.93 -7.11 21.24
N LYS A 872 -26.15 -6.57 21.20
CA LYS A 872 -26.69 -5.74 20.12
C LYS A 872 -26.98 -4.34 20.64
N LEU A 873 -26.68 -3.33 19.81
CA LEU A 873 -26.99 -1.92 20.08
C LEU A 873 -28.49 -1.74 20.33
N VAL A 874 -28.84 -1.26 21.52
CA VAL A 874 -30.20 -0.89 21.92
C VAL A 874 -30.41 0.61 21.73
N ARG A 875 -29.48 1.41 22.26
CA ARG A 875 -29.58 2.87 22.21
C ARG A 875 -28.20 3.49 22.17
N PHE A 876 -28.02 4.49 21.31
CA PHE A 876 -26.84 5.32 21.25
C PHE A 876 -27.23 6.74 21.65
N GLU A 877 -26.72 7.23 22.76
CA GLU A 877 -26.93 8.59 23.20
C GLU A 877 -25.60 9.33 23.19
N MET A 878 -25.60 10.58 22.73
CA MET A 878 -24.40 11.40 22.67
C MET A 878 -24.64 12.82 23.12
N ILE A 879 -23.57 13.43 23.63
CA ILE A 879 -23.46 14.85 23.88
C ILE A 879 -22.29 15.37 23.05
N ASP A 880 -22.57 16.41 22.28
CA ASP A 880 -21.60 17.07 21.41
C ASP A 880 -20.73 18.04 22.23
N LEU A 881 -19.43 17.80 22.28
CA LEU A 881 -18.45 18.67 22.93
C LEU A 881 -17.63 19.49 21.94
N ALA A 882 -17.78 19.26 20.63
CA ALA A 882 -16.96 19.90 19.61
C ALA A 882 -16.98 21.44 19.69
N PRO A 883 -18.13 22.13 19.82
CA PRO A 883 -18.14 23.60 19.85
C PRO A 883 -17.34 24.18 21.01
N VAL A 884 -17.45 23.56 22.19
CA VAL A 884 -16.79 24.03 23.40
C VAL A 884 -15.29 23.74 23.34
N GLN A 885 -14.90 22.54 22.91
CA GLN A 885 -13.49 22.20 22.77
C GLN A 885 -12.81 22.99 21.66
N GLN A 886 -13.48 23.20 20.53
CA GLN A 886 -12.93 23.98 19.42
C GLN A 886 -12.70 25.43 19.82
N GLN A 887 -13.65 26.05 20.54
CA GLN A 887 -13.45 27.41 21.08
C GLN A 887 -12.26 27.46 22.04
N GLN A 888 -12.17 26.53 23.00
CA GLN A 888 -11.07 26.48 23.98
C GLN A 888 -9.72 26.22 23.33
N LEU A 889 -9.68 25.35 22.31
CA LEU A 889 -8.47 25.04 21.57
C LEU A 889 -8.04 26.21 20.68
N GLN A 890 -8.98 26.90 20.02
CA GLN A 890 -8.71 28.12 19.27
C GLN A 890 -8.18 29.23 20.17
N GLU A 891 -8.74 29.40 21.38
CA GLU A 891 -8.22 30.34 22.38
C GLU A 891 -6.78 29.98 22.78
N LEU A 892 -6.46 28.70 22.98
CA LEU A 892 -5.10 28.26 23.30
C LEU A 892 -4.12 28.46 22.13
N LEU A 893 -4.52 28.11 20.90
CA LEU A 893 -3.74 28.33 19.69
C LEU A 893 -3.51 29.82 19.44
N ALA A 894 -4.52 30.67 19.70
CA ALA A 894 -4.41 32.12 19.61
C ALA A 894 -3.59 32.74 20.77
N SER A 895 -3.48 32.05 21.91
CA SER A 895 -2.68 32.48 23.07
C SER A 895 -1.20 32.11 22.96
N MET A 896 -0.82 31.28 21.98
CA MET A 896 0.57 31.15 21.61
C MET A 896 1.12 32.54 21.29
N PRO A 897 2.40 32.86 21.56
CA PRO A 897 2.95 34.20 21.38
C PRO A 897 2.80 34.69 19.92
N THR A 898 1.66 35.34 19.65
CA THR A 898 1.33 36.07 18.44
C THR A 898 1.43 37.54 18.78
N ILE A 899 2.43 38.22 18.23
CA ILE A 899 2.56 39.67 18.38
C ILE A 899 1.37 40.30 17.64
N SER A 900 0.49 40.96 18.39
CA SER A 900 -0.59 41.78 17.85
C SER A 900 -0.01 42.91 16.99
N SER A 901 -0.60 43.13 15.82
CA SER A 901 -0.14 44.06 14.78
C SER A 901 -0.42 45.54 15.05
N ASN A 902 -0.78 45.95 16.27
CA ASN A 902 -0.95 47.36 16.60
C ASN A 902 0.01 47.79 17.71
N GLY A 903 0.97 48.64 17.34
CA GLY A 903 1.82 49.36 18.27
C GLY A 903 0.98 50.15 19.28
N GLY A 904 1.37 50.06 20.55
CA GLY A 904 0.88 50.95 21.60
C GLY A 904 -0.29 50.44 22.43
N ALA A 905 -0.18 49.25 23.04
CA ALA A 905 -0.77 49.00 24.35
C ALA A 905 -0.11 47.78 24.99
N MET A 906 0.45 47.99 26.17
CA MET A 906 0.87 46.94 27.09
C MET A 906 -0.32 46.03 27.38
N VAL A 907 -0.42 44.88 26.71
CA VAL A 907 -1.32 43.82 27.15
C VAL A 907 -0.66 43.21 28.36
N MET A 908 -1.03 43.72 29.54
CA MET A 908 -0.96 42.90 30.75
C MET A 908 -1.46 41.51 30.36
N VAL A 909 -0.74 40.46 30.77
CA VAL A 909 -1.31 39.11 30.90
C VAL A 909 -2.52 39.29 31.82
N ALA A 910 -3.66 39.60 31.22
CA ALA A 910 -4.92 39.59 31.90
C ALA A 910 -5.01 38.17 32.41
N ARG A 911 -5.10 38.01 33.73
CA ARG A 911 -5.78 36.85 34.30
C ARG A 911 -7.07 36.73 33.52
N GLN A 912 -7.10 35.87 32.50
CA GLN A 912 -8.26 35.68 31.66
C GLN A 912 -9.35 35.26 32.62
N GLN A 913 -10.30 36.16 32.87
CA GLN A 913 -11.57 35.79 33.45
C GLN A 913 -12.12 34.71 32.53
N GLN A 914 -12.05 33.46 32.99
CA GLN A 914 -12.64 32.31 32.31
C GLN A 914 -14.09 32.68 32.04
N ARG A 915 -14.43 33.02 30.78
CA ARG A 915 -15.83 33.01 30.38
C ARG A 915 -16.28 31.57 30.58
N ALA A 916 -17.20 31.36 31.51
CA ALA A 916 -17.72 30.05 31.82
C ALA A 916 -18.29 29.45 30.52
N ALA A 917 -17.58 28.49 29.95
CA ALA A 917 -18.03 27.79 28.75
C ALA A 917 -19.37 27.13 29.09
N THR A 918 -20.43 27.52 28.39
CA THR A 918 -21.77 27.01 28.65
C THR A 918 -21.79 25.55 28.22
N LEU A 919 -21.94 24.63 29.18
CA LEU A 919 -22.01 23.20 28.86
C LEU A 919 -23.17 22.91 27.90
N PRO A 920 -23.02 21.92 26.99
CA PRO A 920 -24.13 21.46 26.18
C PRO A 920 -25.27 20.95 27.07
N THR A 921 -26.49 21.40 26.78
CA THR A 921 -27.68 21.09 27.58
C THR A 921 -28.57 20.01 26.97
N SER A 922 -28.21 19.44 25.81
CA SER A 922 -29.05 18.46 25.10
C SER A 922 -28.33 17.13 24.85
N VAL A 923 -29.03 16.03 25.12
CA VAL A 923 -28.63 14.67 24.76
C VAL A 923 -29.32 14.29 23.47
N ARG A 924 -28.54 13.92 22.45
CA ARG A 924 -29.07 13.41 21.19
C ARG A 924 -29.08 11.89 21.23
N THR A 925 -30.21 11.27 20.89
CA THR A 925 -30.30 9.82 20.69
C THR A 925 -30.22 9.53 19.20
N LEU A 926 -29.24 8.74 18.79
CA LEU A 926 -29.04 8.35 17.38
C LEU A 926 -29.67 6.99 17.08
N ARG A 927 -30.19 6.84 15.87
CA ARG A 927 -30.56 5.52 15.31
C ARG A 927 -29.31 4.76 14.87
N LYS A 928 -29.40 3.44 14.69
CA LYS A 928 -28.26 2.57 14.33
C LYS A 928 -27.50 3.06 13.08
N THR A 929 -28.24 3.41 12.04
CA THR A 929 -27.69 3.86 10.75
C THR A 929 -27.38 5.35 10.70
N GLU A 930 -27.69 6.09 11.77
CA GLU A 930 -27.49 7.54 11.81
C GLU A 930 -26.01 7.86 12.01
N VAL A 931 -25.57 8.92 11.34
CA VAL A 931 -24.17 9.30 11.24
C VAL A 931 -23.80 10.31 12.32
N ILE A 932 -22.60 10.16 12.88
CA ILE A 932 -22.05 11.12 13.85
C ILE A 932 -21.41 12.28 13.08
N ASN A 933 -22.06 13.45 13.11
CA ASN A 933 -21.65 14.67 12.41
C ASN A 933 -20.88 15.67 13.30
N SER A 934 -20.41 15.25 14.47
CA SER A 934 -19.59 16.07 15.37
C SER A 934 -18.18 15.47 15.48
N SER A 935 -17.17 16.33 15.59
CA SER A 935 -15.77 15.91 15.75
C SER A 935 -15.47 15.35 17.14
N VAL A 936 -16.21 15.74 18.18
CA VAL A 936 -15.96 15.26 19.55
C VAL A 936 -17.25 14.98 20.29
N VAL A 937 -17.42 13.73 20.71
CA VAL A 937 -18.66 13.27 21.34
C VAL A 937 -18.38 12.45 22.61
N VAL A 938 -19.16 12.72 23.65
CA VAL A 938 -19.27 11.83 24.82
C VAL A 938 -20.50 10.96 24.60
N ALA A 939 -20.33 9.64 24.56
CA ALA A 939 -21.37 8.72 24.15
C ALA A 939 -21.74 7.72 25.26
N ARG A 940 -23.02 7.65 25.60
CA ARG A 940 -23.60 6.58 26.43
C ARG A 940 -24.25 5.53 25.54
N ILE A 941 -23.71 4.33 25.58
CA ILE A 941 -24.07 3.25 24.63
C ILE A 941 -24.69 2.09 25.41
N LEU A 942 -25.96 1.83 25.12
CA LEU A 942 -26.74 0.77 25.77
C LEU A 942 -26.80 -0.46 24.87
N SER A 943 -26.43 -1.60 25.44
CA SER A 943 -26.53 -2.91 24.81
C SER A 943 -27.57 -3.79 25.50
N ASN A 944 -28.04 -4.83 24.79
CA ASN A 944 -28.98 -5.81 25.33
C ASN A 944 -28.33 -6.88 26.23
N LYS A 945 -26.99 -6.94 26.29
CA LYS A 945 -26.23 -7.78 27.23
C LYS A 945 -25.43 -6.88 28.20
N ARG A 946 -24.98 -7.45 29.32
CA ARG A 946 -24.26 -6.72 30.39
C ARG A 946 -23.08 -5.92 29.81
N GLN A 947 -22.91 -4.68 30.28
CA GLN A 947 -21.70 -3.88 30.06
C GLN A 947 -20.54 -4.52 30.85
N LEU A 948 -19.45 -4.88 30.17
CA LEU A 948 -18.23 -5.36 30.81
C LEU A 948 -17.33 -4.16 31.12
N ALA A 949 -17.14 -3.91 32.42
CA ALA A 949 -16.20 -2.95 33.02
C ALA A 949 -16.41 -1.44 32.73
#